data_AF-A0A9X3X5U3-F1
#
_entry.id   AF-A0A9X3X5U3-F1
#
_cell.length_a   1.000
_cell.length_b   1.000
_cell.length_c   1.000
_cell.angle_alpha   90.00
_cell.angle_beta   90.00
_cell.angle_gamma   90.00
#
_symmetry.space_group_name_H-M   'P 1'
#
loop_
_entity.id
_entity.type
_entity.pdbx_description
1 polymer ?
#
loop_
_entity_poly.entity_id
_entity_poly.type
_entity_poly.pdbx_seq_one_letter_code
_entity_poly.pdbx_strand_id
1 'polypeptide(L)'
;MKKRAFPRAASVALVALAACSAKPERPGASAPPPSPLRPKPTAAPEPLLGPARYVLAEGVGVSFDEAGRDSALPRREPALASGHRFLLDGGLVLAEAPGPEALYGFRSLPARLGGGYVFWSDARTYRADTFLGELRPIAQIAAEGGARPWLDTLVLRTDLGLLELDPRAATPDLRRTDLARFAEAFSLDGKHGVRLDAFGRAEITTDGGKTFRDLTAERSVRIFALEEGESGKLLLLTGAGRQPTLALDPAKGLVPVVADPPNDLGWGMMTSPTEDTLPSSRRLAPPELATAVFAGARLPGGRVLVTREQSVRVLALATGQVLDDAPLTNVAEPFAHCQPIPRGADVLLACTHSHGAHVLALQDDPSAPRLEATFPEPSTFIAGQGPRFAFTGRCGALVPTAADFRGAPPVNDAQPKLFGPSEFEREFTTPPADPPEPLDPTPADEAYVCVRSADGAWTERRLTGEDATHLYRFLPGDGGTATALVFRSKDTKTASKPAPEGVRILHVDPEDPALGGAAFPAAPTPMEEPPYRSIDRDFWLDEKDGSIHGWIVLPPEDESAEDAERPDPIPQGRSERMLPVSTRLGGRFAGVHIHPDGRVEVHPLPPGVVEVIRGGPFALARADNDGAATYHESTDGGRTFRPVVAPPVGELNAPYDANMVQGCSELGCALGDGVVRLGWGSPAPAAPLDTPPDIASAPEPPVKRLGSLPLRCRLERPGAPAPRGDSKADAAPLPASLRTPPGVAVGLVRAGSFTVDVGLPFDPRPPRRATFKAPSLTRVEGAIVPVLLATDASPVGLFLRTPELRFDLGLPGSPSRDPVPLQHNGVFTAAADLGRGDLLTLQAGDGELFLLRGGLLRRFTQMGRVPDVTRHRLGLARRRGDAASPRLAVSAVSGTSGDILLADLDLARATLGPVRAAGSLTNLDPSPACRPDPDAYRLLAEVLVDVQFDPPDPDHDAPSLGATALVAVSTGRTCLEGLEVRFPRNNTTLVVRFPSPGASLVRGAGRSDAGVCSSP
;
A
#
# COMPACT_ATOMS: atom_id res chain seq x y z
N MET A 1 -44.49 -18.60 -32.56
CA MET A 1 -45.23 -19.85 -32.88
C MET A 1 -44.74 -20.97 -31.96
N LYS A 2 -45.67 -21.71 -31.33
CA LYS A 2 -45.53 -22.94 -30.48
C LYS A 2 -44.68 -22.78 -29.19
N LYS A 3 -45.20 -22.44 -27.99
CA LYS A 3 -46.18 -23.06 -27.05
C LYS A 3 -45.80 -24.44 -26.48
N ARG A 4 -45.57 -24.48 -25.15
CA ARG A 4 -45.97 -25.46 -24.10
C ARG A 4 -45.46 -24.89 -22.75
N ALA A 5 -46.24 -24.42 -21.77
CA ALA A 5 -47.41 -24.89 -21.01
C ALA A 5 -47.07 -25.78 -19.77
N PHE A 6 -47.32 -25.20 -18.59
CA PHE A 6 -47.38 -25.68 -17.17
C PHE A 6 -48.27 -26.93 -16.94
N PRO A 7 -48.20 -27.67 -15.78
CA PRO A 7 -48.66 -27.27 -14.41
C PRO A 7 -47.76 -27.76 -13.24
N ARG A 8 -47.66 -27.10 -12.06
CA ARG A 8 -48.57 -26.84 -10.91
C ARG A 8 -48.80 -28.03 -9.94
N ALA A 9 -48.50 -27.73 -8.65
CA ALA A 9 -49.04 -28.25 -7.38
C ALA A 9 -48.52 -29.59 -6.79
N ALA A 10 -48.01 -29.55 -5.55
CA ALA A 10 -48.77 -29.91 -4.33
C ALA A 10 -47.88 -29.91 -3.07
N SER A 11 -48.38 -29.30 -2.00
CA SER A 11 -47.86 -29.33 -0.63
C SER A 11 -48.21 -30.65 0.07
N VAL A 12 -47.31 -31.23 0.86
CA VAL A 12 -47.66 -32.12 1.99
C VAL A 12 -46.69 -31.86 3.15
N ALA A 13 -47.26 -31.35 4.25
CA ALA A 13 -46.66 -31.34 5.56
C ALA A 13 -46.83 -32.72 6.21
N LEU A 14 -45.82 -33.21 6.93
CA LEU A 14 -45.97 -34.34 7.83
C LEU A 14 -45.22 -34.07 9.14
N VAL A 15 -46.03 -33.79 10.16
CA VAL A 15 -45.68 -33.66 11.57
C VAL A 15 -45.53 -35.07 12.14
N ALA A 16 -44.41 -35.38 12.79
CA ALA A 16 -44.26 -36.57 13.63
C ALA A 16 -44.07 -36.14 15.09
N LEU A 17 -45.14 -36.28 15.86
CA LEU A 17 -45.15 -36.25 17.32
C LEU A 17 -44.63 -37.60 17.84
N ALA A 18 -43.51 -37.61 18.57
CA ALA A 18 -43.08 -38.76 19.37
C ALA A 18 -43.29 -38.44 20.85
N ALA A 19 -44.15 -39.24 21.48
CA ALA A 19 -44.64 -39.08 22.83
C ALA A 19 -43.62 -39.50 23.91
N CYS A 20 -43.55 -38.70 24.96
CA CYS A 20 -42.89 -39.04 26.23
C CYS A 20 -43.63 -40.20 26.91
N SER A 21 -42.91 -41.26 27.27
CA SER A 21 -43.34 -42.26 28.26
C SER A 21 -42.28 -42.34 29.35
N ALA A 22 -42.48 -41.58 30.43
CA ALA A 22 -41.69 -41.67 31.64
C ALA A 22 -42.16 -42.89 32.45
N LYS A 23 -41.23 -43.81 32.71
CA LYS A 23 -41.41 -44.99 33.57
C LYS A 23 -40.86 -44.64 34.96
N PRO A 24 -41.58 -44.90 36.07
CA PRO A 24 -41.10 -44.56 37.41
C PRO A 24 -39.94 -45.46 37.82
N GLU A 25 -38.88 -44.81 38.31
CA GLU A 25 -37.62 -45.42 38.69
C GLU A 25 -37.72 -46.09 40.08
N ARG A 26 -37.28 -47.35 40.14
CA ARG A 26 -37.19 -48.16 41.35
C ARG A 26 -35.85 -47.84 42.03
N PRO A 27 -35.80 -47.52 43.33
CA PRO A 27 -34.53 -47.41 44.04
C PRO A 27 -33.98 -48.82 44.30
N GLY A 28 -32.88 -49.19 43.66
CA GLY A 28 -32.26 -50.48 43.89
C GLY A 28 -30.89 -50.66 43.24
N ALA A 29 -29.90 -50.89 44.12
CA ALA A 29 -28.57 -51.43 43.89
C ALA A 29 -27.49 -50.46 43.36
N SER A 30 -26.46 -50.29 44.21
CA SER A 30 -25.17 -49.67 43.91
C SER A 30 -24.57 -50.32 42.65
N ALA A 31 -24.35 -49.51 41.62
CA ALA A 31 -23.79 -49.95 40.35
C ALA A 31 -22.31 -50.36 40.52
N PRO A 32 -21.86 -51.46 39.89
CA PRO A 32 -20.44 -51.78 39.83
C PRO A 32 -19.67 -50.65 39.10
N PRO A 33 -18.39 -50.44 39.43
CA PRO A 33 -17.59 -49.41 38.80
C PRO A 33 -17.64 -49.53 37.27
N PRO A 34 -17.80 -48.41 36.55
CA PRO A 34 -17.92 -48.44 35.09
C PRO A 34 -16.68 -49.12 34.50
N SER A 35 -16.91 -50.08 33.60
CA SER A 35 -15.84 -50.67 32.82
C SER A 35 -15.10 -49.56 32.06
N PRO A 36 -13.76 -49.58 32.01
CA PRO A 36 -12.99 -48.56 31.29
C PRO A 36 -13.49 -48.47 29.85
N LEU A 37 -13.92 -47.27 29.45
CA LEU A 37 -14.39 -46.98 28.09
C LEU A 37 -13.27 -47.37 27.12
N ARG A 38 -13.56 -48.32 26.23
CA ARG A 38 -12.65 -48.72 25.15
C ARG A 38 -12.38 -47.48 24.29
N PRO A 39 -11.12 -47.07 24.07
CA PRO A 39 -10.82 -45.88 23.29
C PRO A 39 -11.42 -46.02 21.89
N LYS A 40 -12.16 -45.00 21.46
CA LYS A 40 -12.74 -44.90 20.11
C LYS A 40 -11.58 -44.96 19.10
N PRO A 41 -11.65 -45.79 18.05
CA PRO A 41 -10.57 -45.89 17.08
C PRO A 41 -10.23 -44.52 16.51
N THR A 42 -8.94 -44.17 16.55
CA THR A 42 -8.39 -42.92 16.02
C THR A 42 -8.79 -42.78 14.55
N ALA A 43 -9.44 -41.68 14.19
CA ALA A 43 -9.79 -41.40 12.81
C ALA A 43 -8.51 -41.40 11.95
N ALA A 44 -8.56 -41.98 10.76
CA ALA A 44 -7.44 -41.91 9.83
C ALA A 44 -7.10 -40.44 9.55
N PRO A 45 -5.80 -40.08 9.39
CA PRO A 45 -5.41 -38.71 9.10
C PRO A 45 -6.14 -38.22 7.85
N GLU A 46 -6.77 -37.04 7.96
CA GLU A 46 -7.46 -36.42 6.84
C GLU A 46 -6.43 -36.14 5.73
N PRO A 47 -6.73 -36.43 4.46
CA PRO A 47 -5.80 -36.15 3.37
C PRO A 47 -5.43 -34.65 3.35
N LEU A 48 -4.17 -34.37 2.98
CA LEU A 48 -3.71 -33.00 2.75
C LEU A 48 -4.63 -32.28 1.76
N LEU A 49 -4.80 -30.98 1.95
CA LEU A 49 -5.57 -30.15 1.03
C LEU A 49 -4.88 -30.19 -0.34
N GLY A 50 -5.57 -30.66 -1.37
CA GLY A 50 -5.00 -30.80 -2.71
C GLY A 50 -5.81 -30.08 -3.79
N PRO A 51 -5.33 -30.11 -5.04
CA PRO A 51 -3.95 -29.72 -5.37
C PRO A 51 -3.71 -28.27 -4.94
N ALA A 52 -2.44 -27.89 -4.80
CA ALA A 52 -2.08 -26.54 -4.43
C ALA A 52 -2.59 -25.49 -5.44
N ARG A 53 -3.13 -24.38 -4.91
CA ARG A 53 -3.70 -23.26 -5.65
C ARG A 53 -3.33 -21.93 -5.00
N TYR A 54 -3.24 -20.87 -5.80
CA TYR A 54 -2.92 -19.54 -5.32
C TYR A 54 -4.18 -18.71 -5.12
N VAL A 55 -4.20 -17.93 -4.04
CA VAL A 55 -5.26 -16.98 -3.69
C VAL A 55 -4.62 -15.62 -3.45
N LEU A 56 -5.16 -14.60 -4.09
CA LEU A 56 -4.81 -13.21 -3.87
C LEU A 56 -5.71 -12.65 -2.76
N ALA A 57 -5.09 -12.16 -1.69
CA ALA A 57 -5.77 -11.51 -0.59
C ALA A 57 -5.80 -9.98 -0.77
N GLU A 58 -6.63 -9.31 0.02
CA GLU A 58 -6.60 -7.85 0.15
C GLU A 58 -5.17 -7.38 0.48
N GLY A 59 -4.70 -6.33 -0.19
CA GLY A 59 -3.35 -5.78 -0.03
C GLY A 59 -2.39 -5.98 -1.21
N VAL A 60 -2.62 -6.98 -2.08
CA VAL A 60 -1.75 -7.30 -3.25
C VAL A 60 -1.74 -6.18 -4.33
N GLY A 61 -2.57 -5.14 -4.20
CA GLY A 61 -2.66 -4.07 -5.20
C GLY A 61 -3.35 -4.53 -6.49
N VAL A 62 -4.38 -5.35 -6.37
CA VAL A 62 -5.15 -5.85 -7.53
C VAL A 62 -6.02 -4.75 -8.12
N SER A 63 -5.97 -4.60 -9.44
CA SER A 63 -6.88 -3.76 -10.21
C SER A 63 -7.89 -4.64 -10.96
N PHE A 64 -9.16 -4.24 -10.93
CA PHE A 64 -10.23 -4.91 -11.67
C PHE A 64 -10.67 -4.05 -12.85
N ASP A 65 -11.42 -4.67 -13.78
CA ASP A 65 -12.04 -3.91 -14.86
C ASP A 65 -13.01 -2.90 -14.27
N GLU A 66 -12.77 -1.62 -14.50
CA GLU A 66 -13.74 -0.59 -14.15
C GLU A 66 -15.04 -0.73 -14.97
N ALA A 67 -15.04 -1.51 -16.05
CA ALA A 67 -16.25 -1.79 -16.81
C ALA A 67 -17.08 -2.87 -16.12
N GLY A 68 -18.38 -2.63 -16.04
CA GLY A 68 -19.31 -3.60 -15.50
C GLY A 68 -19.36 -3.59 -13.96
N ARG A 69 -20.43 -4.18 -13.46
CA ARG A 69 -20.73 -4.19 -12.02
C ARG A 69 -20.01 -5.31 -11.32
N ASP A 70 -19.67 -5.05 -10.08
CA ASP A 70 -19.57 -6.06 -9.04
C ASP A 70 -20.87 -6.88 -9.03
N SER A 71 -20.74 -8.19 -9.05
CA SER A 71 -21.88 -9.10 -8.94
C SER A 71 -21.98 -9.58 -7.50
N ALA A 72 -23.19 -9.53 -6.92
CA ALA A 72 -23.45 -10.18 -5.64
C ALA A 72 -23.38 -11.72 -5.74
N LEU A 73 -23.39 -12.25 -6.97
CA LEU A 73 -23.17 -13.68 -7.24
C LEU A 73 -21.70 -13.91 -7.63
N PRO A 74 -21.05 -14.98 -7.11
CA PRO A 74 -19.72 -15.38 -7.52
C PRO A 74 -19.64 -15.54 -9.04
N ARG A 75 -18.66 -14.88 -9.65
CA ARG A 75 -18.34 -15.00 -11.07
C ARG A 75 -16.85 -14.78 -11.26
N ARG A 76 -16.35 -15.24 -12.41
CA ARG A 76 -14.95 -15.02 -12.79
C ARG A 76 -14.72 -13.54 -13.07
N GLU A 77 -13.80 -12.94 -12.34
CA GLU A 77 -13.42 -11.54 -12.51
C GLU A 77 -12.06 -11.44 -13.20
N PRO A 78 -11.95 -10.68 -14.30
CA PRO A 78 -10.66 -10.28 -14.82
C PRO A 78 -10.00 -9.30 -13.86
N ALA A 79 -8.73 -9.51 -13.58
CA ALA A 79 -7.95 -8.72 -12.66
C ALA A 79 -6.50 -8.61 -13.12
N LEU A 80 -5.84 -7.53 -12.72
CA LEU A 80 -4.43 -7.30 -12.97
C LEU A 80 -3.72 -7.03 -11.65
N ALA A 81 -2.64 -7.76 -11.39
CA ALA A 81 -1.81 -7.59 -10.21
C ALA A 81 -0.34 -7.72 -10.59
N SER A 82 0.50 -6.78 -10.15
CA SER A 82 1.93 -6.73 -10.49
C SER A 82 2.23 -6.87 -11.99
N GLY A 83 1.34 -6.37 -12.86
CA GLY A 83 1.47 -6.48 -14.32
C GLY A 83 1.02 -7.79 -14.96
N HIS A 84 0.63 -8.78 -14.15
CA HIS A 84 0.10 -10.07 -14.62
C HIS A 84 -1.42 -10.03 -14.71
N ARG A 85 -1.99 -10.81 -15.65
CA ARG A 85 -3.44 -10.90 -15.89
C ARG A 85 -4.00 -12.16 -15.25
N PHE A 86 -5.04 -12.02 -14.43
CA PHE A 86 -5.68 -13.09 -13.68
C PHE A 86 -7.17 -13.21 -13.96
N LEU A 87 -7.67 -14.43 -14.05
CA LEU A 87 -9.09 -14.72 -13.83
C LEU A 87 -9.27 -15.21 -12.39
N LEU A 88 -10.00 -14.43 -11.59
CA LEU A 88 -10.20 -14.68 -10.17
C LEU A 88 -11.62 -15.15 -9.87
N ASP A 89 -11.78 -15.92 -8.79
CA ASP A 89 -13.07 -16.24 -8.16
C ASP A 89 -12.94 -16.05 -6.63
N GLY A 90 -13.37 -14.89 -6.12
CA GLY A 90 -13.17 -14.54 -4.70
C GLY A 90 -11.70 -14.48 -4.29
N GLY A 91 -10.82 -14.02 -5.19
CA GLY A 91 -9.37 -14.02 -5.00
C GLY A 91 -8.66 -15.32 -5.41
N LEU A 92 -9.36 -16.44 -5.58
CA LEU A 92 -8.76 -17.68 -6.09
C LEU A 92 -8.30 -17.52 -7.54
N VAL A 93 -7.04 -17.80 -7.82
CA VAL A 93 -6.47 -17.76 -9.18
C VAL A 93 -6.94 -18.99 -9.95
N LEU A 94 -7.83 -18.76 -10.94
CA LEU A 94 -8.32 -19.82 -11.83
C LEU A 94 -7.44 -20.01 -13.06
N ALA A 95 -6.90 -18.91 -13.56
CA ALA A 95 -6.02 -18.87 -14.72
C ALA A 95 -5.23 -17.56 -14.71
N GLU A 96 -4.06 -17.59 -15.32
CA GLU A 96 -3.17 -16.44 -15.45
C GLU A 96 -2.58 -16.37 -16.86
N ALA A 97 -2.17 -15.17 -17.26
CA ALA A 97 -1.35 -14.97 -18.44
C ALA A 97 -0.40 -13.78 -18.21
N PRO A 98 0.91 -13.96 -18.41
CA PRO A 98 1.85 -12.86 -18.29
C PRO A 98 1.57 -11.78 -19.34
N GLY A 99 1.94 -10.55 -19.01
CA GLY A 99 2.11 -9.48 -19.99
C GLY A 99 3.48 -9.61 -20.68
N PRO A 100 3.65 -9.04 -21.88
CA PRO A 100 4.97 -8.90 -22.49
C PRO A 100 5.90 -7.94 -21.73
N GLU A 101 5.31 -7.09 -20.90
CA GLU A 101 5.94 -6.15 -19.99
C GLU A 101 4.96 -5.88 -18.83
N ALA A 102 5.39 -5.12 -17.82
CA ALA A 102 4.54 -4.76 -16.69
C ALA A 102 3.34 -3.92 -17.16
N LEU A 103 2.15 -4.49 -17.07
CA LEU A 103 0.90 -3.81 -17.39
C LEU A 103 0.45 -2.96 -16.17
N TYR A 104 -0.05 -1.75 -16.39
CA TYR A 104 -0.58 -0.89 -15.33
C TYR A 104 -2.09 -0.91 -15.22
N GLY A 105 -2.78 -1.38 -16.26
CA GLY A 105 -4.23 -1.50 -16.22
C GLY A 105 -4.81 -2.04 -17.50
N PHE A 106 -6.13 -2.21 -17.48
CA PHE A 106 -6.89 -2.73 -18.59
C PHE A 106 -8.34 -2.25 -18.57
N ARG A 107 -9.04 -2.45 -19.69
CA ARG A 107 -10.45 -2.10 -19.86
C ARG A 107 -11.11 -3.05 -20.85
N SER A 108 -12.27 -3.63 -20.52
CA SER A 108 -13.07 -4.33 -21.54
C SER A 108 -13.71 -3.35 -22.53
N LEU A 109 -13.73 -3.76 -23.79
CA LEU A 109 -14.30 -2.97 -24.87
C LEU A 109 -15.77 -3.35 -25.09
N PRO A 110 -16.67 -2.37 -25.23
CA PRO A 110 -18.04 -2.64 -25.66
C PRO A 110 -18.05 -3.19 -27.10
N ALA A 111 -19.08 -3.97 -27.44
CA ALA A 111 -19.22 -4.60 -28.76
C ALA A 111 -19.14 -3.59 -29.93
N ARG A 112 -19.61 -2.35 -29.74
CA ARG A 112 -19.53 -1.28 -30.76
C ARG A 112 -18.09 -0.90 -31.15
N LEU A 113 -17.14 -1.14 -30.25
CA LEU A 113 -15.70 -0.94 -30.43
C LEU A 113 -14.98 -2.26 -30.79
N GLY A 114 -15.71 -3.29 -31.21
CA GLY A 114 -15.16 -4.58 -31.61
C GLY A 114 -15.02 -5.60 -30.50
N GLY A 115 -15.40 -5.28 -29.25
CA GLY A 115 -15.29 -6.20 -28.11
C GLY A 115 -13.84 -6.50 -27.71
N GLY A 116 -13.67 -7.42 -26.76
CA GLY A 116 -12.36 -7.81 -26.22
C GLY A 116 -11.88 -6.86 -25.12
N TYR A 117 -10.57 -6.65 -25.06
CA TYR A 117 -9.90 -5.90 -23.99
C TYR A 117 -8.78 -5.02 -24.55
N VAL A 118 -8.56 -3.90 -23.88
CA VAL A 118 -7.37 -3.05 -24.05
C VAL A 118 -6.56 -3.09 -22.77
N PHE A 119 -5.24 -3.20 -22.91
CA PHE A 119 -4.28 -3.17 -21.82
C PHE A 119 -3.26 -2.06 -22.08
N TRP A 120 -2.62 -1.55 -21.04
CA TRP A 120 -1.56 -0.56 -21.21
C TRP A 120 -0.42 -0.79 -20.21
N SER A 121 0.77 -0.42 -20.64
CA SER A 121 2.01 -0.34 -19.87
C SER A 121 2.49 1.12 -19.81
N ASP A 122 3.72 1.35 -19.34
CA ASP A 122 4.42 2.63 -19.35
C ASP A 122 4.91 3.02 -20.75
N ALA A 123 4.89 2.10 -21.70
CA ALA A 123 5.42 2.33 -23.04
C ALA A 123 4.38 2.11 -24.15
N ARG A 124 3.42 1.20 -23.96
CA ARG A 124 2.58 0.67 -25.03
C ARG A 124 1.14 0.45 -24.59
N THR A 125 0.26 0.47 -25.59
CA THR A 125 -1.13 0.04 -25.47
C THR A 125 -1.37 -1.19 -26.33
N TYR A 126 -2.11 -2.16 -25.81
CA TYR A 126 -2.37 -3.47 -26.42
C TYR A 126 -3.86 -3.75 -26.58
N ARG A 127 -4.21 -4.62 -27.53
CA ARG A 127 -5.54 -5.22 -27.68
C ARG A 127 -5.47 -6.74 -27.57
N ALA A 128 -6.44 -7.35 -26.90
CA ALA A 128 -6.69 -8.78 -26.94
C ALA A 128 -8.18 -9.07 -27.20
N ASP A 129 -8.46 -10.19 -27.87
CA ASP A 129 -9.85 -10.60 -28.14
C ASP A 129 -10.52 -11.22 -26.90
N THR A 130 -9.72 -11.79 -26.00
CA THR A 130 -10.14 -12.29 -24.67
C THR A 130 -9.16 -11.79 -23.62
N PHE A 131 -9.55 -11.81 -22.34
CA PHE A 131 -8.74 -11.23 -21.27
C PHE A 131 -7.34 -11.86 -21.14
N LEU A 132 -7.28 -13.19 -21.20
CA LEU A 132 -6.03 -13.96 -21.18
C LEU A 132 -5.47 -14.25 -22.58
N GLY A 133 -6.04 -13.65 -23.63
CA GLY A 133 -5.63 -13.85 -25.01
C GLY A 133 -4.28 -13.21 -25.34
N GLU A 134 -3.81 -13.43 -26.56
CA GLU A 134 -2.59 -12.80 -27.08
C GLU A 134 -2.72 -11.26 -27.08
N LEU A 135 -1.67 -10.58 -26.59
CA LEU A 135 -1.60 -9.12 -26.54
C LEU A 135 -0.98 -8.58 -27.82
N ARG A 136 -1.79 -7.92 -28.65
CA ARG A 136 -1.33 -7.28 -29.88
C ARG A 136 -1.10 -5.79 -29.64
N PRO A 137 0.12 -5.25 -29.85
CA PRO A 137 0.37 -3.84 -29.64
C PRO A 137 -0.41 -3.00 -30.66
N ILE A 138 -1.14 -1.99 -30.18
CA ILE A 138 -1.96 -1.09 -31.00
C ILE A 138 -1.47 0.36 -31.00
N ALA A 139 -0.63 0.74 -30.04
CA ALA A 139 0.05 2.04 -30.00
C ALA A 139 1.33 2.00 -29.15
N GLN A 140 2.36 2.75 -29.55
CA GLN A 140 3.55 3.02 -28.72
C GLN A 140 3.36 4.26 -27.84
N ILE A 141 2.38 4.21 -26.95
CA ILE A 141 2.18 5.27 -25.97
C ILE A 141 1.71 4.69 -24.64
N ALA A 142 2.24 5.28 -23.56
CA ALA A 142 1.79 5.07 -22.21
C ALA A 142 0.38 5.66 -22.03
N ALA A 143 -0.59 4.80 -21.73
CA ALA A 143 -1.92 5.25 -21.31
C ALA A 143 -2.01 5.18 -19.78
N GLU A 144 -1.06 5.79 -19.07
CA GLU A 144 -0.95 5.71 -17.60
C GLU A 144 -2.22 6.18 -16.87
N GLY A 145 -2.97 7.13 -17.45
CA GLY A 145 -4.27 7.54 -16.91
C GLY A 145 -5.42 6.57 -17.26
N GLY A 146 -5.15 5.53 -18.05
CA GLY A 146 -6.09 4.51 -18.49
C GLY A 146 -6.69 4.71 -19.88
N ALA A 147 -7.53 3.78 -20.29
CA ALA A 147 -8.27 3.82 -21.55
C ALA A 147 -9.79 3.82 -21.31
N ARG A 148 -10.53 4.69 -22.00
CA ARG A 148 -11.98 4.88 -21.84
C ARG A 148 -12.72 4.76 -23.17
N PRO A 149 -13.85 4.03 -23.24
CA PRO A 149 -14.71 4.07 -24.42
C PRO A 149 -15.23 5.49 -24.68
N TRP A 150 -15.09 5.98 -25.90
CA TRP A 150 -15.56 7.31 -26.30
C TRP A 150 -16.33 7.27 -27.62
N LEU A 151 -17.66 7.32 -27.53
CA LEU A 151 -18.58 7.24 -28.67
C LEU A 151 -18.25 6.02 -29.55
N ASP A 152 -17.73 6.25 -30.75
CA ASP A 152 -17.32 5.22 -31.72
C ASP A 152 -15.80 4.96 -31.74
N THR A 153 -15.04 5.56 -30.82
CA THR A 153 -13.59 5.40 -30.64
C THR A 153 -13.25 5.02 -29.19
N LEU A 154 -11.96 4.87 -28.91
CA LEU A 154 -11.38 4.72 -27.59
C LEU A 154 -10.51 5.93 -27.30
N VAL A 155 -10.61 6.49 -26.09
CA VAL A 155 -9.72 7.55 -25.63
C VAL A 155 -8.64 6.96 -24.72
N LEU A 156 -7.39 7.19 -25.08
CA LEU A 156 -6.23 6.91 -24.26
C LEU A 156 -5.88 8.15 -23.45
N ARG A 157 -5.72 7.99 -22.14
CA ARG A 157 -5.34 9.05 -21.20
C ARG A 157 -3.83 8.99 -21.03
N THR A 158 -3.16 9.75 -21.88
CA THR A 158 -1.70 9.73 -21.99
C THR A 158 -1.10 10.93 -21.30
N ASP A 159 0.22 10.91 -21.14
CA ASP A 159 0.95 12.11 -20.74
C ASP A 159 0.68 13.25 -21.74
N LEU A 160 0.60 12.98 -23.05
CA LEU A 160 0.29 13.95 -24.12
C LEU A 160 -1.16 14.47 -24.13
N GLY A 161 -1.98 14.11 -23.15
CA GLY A 161 -3.41 14.43 -23.09
C GLY A 161 -4.29 13.28 -23.60
N LEU A 162 -5.53 13.60 -23.95
CA LEU A 162 -6.47 12.62 -24.51
C LEU A 162 -6.19 12.40 -26.00
N LEU A 163 -5.93 11.15 -26.37
CA LEU A 163 -5.76 10.71 -27.75
C LEU A 163 -6.86 9.73 -28.12
N GLU A 164 -7.38 9.83 -29.33
CA GLU A 164 -8.39 8.90 -29.85
C GLU A 164 -7.76 7.80 -30.69
N LEU A 165 -8.30 6.60 -30.56
CA LEU A 165 -7.90 5.41 -31.27
C LEU A 165 -9.17 4.67 -31.73
N ASP A 166 -9.23 4.22 -32.99
CA ASP A 166 -10.26 3.24 -33.39
C ASP A 166 -9.68 1.83 -33.19
N PRO A 167 -10.07 1.10 -32.13
CA PRO A 167 -9.53 -0.24 -31.87
C PRO A 167 -9.96 -1.28 -32.90
N ARG A 168 -10.95 -0.99 -33.76
CA ARG A 168 -11.47 -1.91 -34.78
C ARG A 168 -10.65 -1.91 -36.06
N ALA A 169 -9.91 -0.84 -36.33
CA ALA A 169 -9.09 -0.73 -37.53
C ALA A 169 -7.98 -1.80 -37.50
N ALA A 170 -7.67 -2.38 -38.66
CA ALA A 170 -6.59 -3.37 -38.77
C ALA A 170 -5.23 -2.77 -38.37
N THR A 171 -5.04 -1.49 -38.66
CA THR A 171 -3.94 -0.64 -38.19
C THR A 171 -4.54 0.54 -37.44
N PRO A 172 -4.71 0.45 -36.11
CA PRO A 172 -5.26 1.53 -35.31
C PRO A 172 -4.50 2.83 -35.52
N ASP A 173 -5.21 3.88 -35.91
CA ASP A 173 -4.65 5.21 -36.15
C ASP A 173 -4.85 6.06 -34.90
N LEU A 174 -3.76 6.40 -34.23
CA LEU A 174 -3.76 7.20 -33.02
C LEU A 174 -3.83 8.69 -33.39
N ARG A 175 -4.94 9.33 -33.07
CA ARG A 175 -5.25 10.70 -33.49
C ARG A 175 -5.36 11.63 -32.31
N ARG A 176 -4.86 12.85 -32.52
CA ARG A 176 -5.13 13.96 -31.63
C ARG A 176 -6.33 14.74 -32.17
N THR A 177 -7.39 14.81 -31.37
CA THR A 177 -8.67 15.45 -31.74
C THR A 177 -8.92 16.70 -30.89
N ASP A 178 -10.13 17.26 -30.94
CA ASP A 178 -10.54 18.34 -30.05
C ASP A 178 -10.57 17.91 -28.58
N LEU A 179 -10.53 16.60 -28.29
CA LEU A 179 -10.43 16.05 -26.94
C LEU A 179 -9.15 16.42 -26.21
N ALA A 180 -8.08 16.79 -26.92
CA ALA A 180 -6.80 17.17 -26.31
C ALA A 180 -6.92 18.35 -25.31
N ARG A 181 -7.98 19.17 -25.40
CA ARG A 181 -8.26 20.25 -24.43
C ARG A 181 -8.99 19.79 -23.16
N PHE A 182 -9.39 18.52 -23.11
CA PHE A 182 -10.12 17.94 -22.00
C PHE A 182 -9.19 17.05 -21.17
N ALA A 183 -9.54 16.93 -19.89
CA ALA A 183 -8.90 16.10 -18.90
C ALA A 183 -9.40 14.65 -18.93
N GLU A 184 -10.68 14.50 -19.23
CA GLU A 184 -11.36 13.21 -19.23
C GLU A 184 -12.48 13.21 -20.28
N ALA A 185 -12.73 12.04 -20.85
CA ALA A 185 -13.83 11.80 -21.76
C ALA A 185 -14.33 10.37 -21.53
N PHE A 186 -15.63 10.22 -21.33
CA PHE A 186 -16.26 8.92 -21.10
C PHE A 186 -17.59 8.87 -21.84
N SER A 187 -17.85 7.76 -22.53
CA SER A 187 -19.16 7.48 -23.14
C SER A 187 -19.76 6.16 -22.66
N LEU A 188 -21.08 6.16 -22.45
CA LEU A 188 -21.83 4.95 -22.15
C LEU A 188 -22.05 4.14 -23.44
N ASP A 189 -22.45 4.84 -24.50
CA ASP A 189 -22.75 4.29 -25.81
C ASP A 189 -22.24 5.21 -26.94
N GLY A 190 -22.62 4.93 -28.19
CA GLY A 190 -22.25 5.76 -29.34
C GLY A 190 -22.97 7.12 -29.40
N LYS A 191 -23.82 7.46 -28.42
CA LYS A 191 -24.64 8.68 -28.41
C LYS A 191 -24.42 9.54 -27.17
N HIS A 192 -24.23 8.91 -26.02
CA HIS A 192 -24.19 9.52 -24.70
C HIS A 192 -22.76 9.57 -24.17
N GLY A 193 -22.23 10.77 -24.01
CA GLY A 193 -20.88 10.97 -23.48
C GLY A 193 -20.75 12.27 -22.70
N VAL A 194 -19.77 12.29 -21.81
CA VAL A 194 -19.36 13.46 -21.05
C VAL A 194 -17.87 13.66 -21.24
N ARG A 195 -17.47 14.89 -21.50
CA ARG A 195 -16.07 15.31 -21.49
C ARG A 195 -15.88 16.41 -20.46
N LEU A 196 -14.79 16.32 -19.73
CA LEU A 196 -14.48 17.16 -18.58
C LEU A 196 -13.16 17.85 -18.84
N ASP A 197 -13.11 19.17 -18.70
CA ASP A 197 -11.86 19.91 -18.85
C ASP A 197 -11.06 19.98 -17.54
N ALA A 198 -9.86 20.57 -17.62
CA ALA A 198 -8.93 20.68 -16.50
C ALA A 198 -9.46 21.48 -15.30
N PHE A 199 -10.59 22.20 -15.43
CA PHE A 199 -11.16 23.04 -14.37
C PHE A 199 -12.51 22.55 -13.86
N GLY A 200 -12.92 21.36 -14.30
CA GLY A 200 -14.15 20.70 -13.87
C GLY A 200 -15.40 21.14 -14.63
N ARG A 201 -15.25 21.77 -15.80
CA ARG A 201 -16.39 22.08 -16.66
C ARG A 201 -16.71 20.89 -17.55
N ALA A 202 -17.96 20.44 -17.44
CA ALA A 202 -18.45 19.26 -18.14
C ALA A 202 -19.28 19.65 -19.34
N GLU A 203 -18.99 19.04 -20.48
CA GLU A 203 -19.82 19.08 -21.67
C GLU A 203 -20.43 17.70 -21.91
N ILE A 204 -21.74 17.67 -22.12
CA ILE A 204 -22.48 16.42 -22.36
C ILE A 204 -22.96 16.37 -23.81
N THR A 205 -22.95 15.18 -24.40
CA THR A 205 -23.60 14.89 -25.68
C THR A 205 -24.61 13.76 -25.50
N THR A 206 -25.71 13.83 -26.24
CA THR A 206 -26.75 12.79 -26.32
C THR A 206 -27.04 12.38 -27.77
N ASP A 207 -26.26 12.89 -28.72
CA ASP A 207 -26.45 12.71 -30.17
C ASP A 207 -25.20 12.20 -30.90
N GLY A 208 -24.24 11.65 -30.14
CA GLY A 208 -23.01 11.07 -30.68
C GLY A 208 -21.95 12.11 -31.00
N GLY A 209 -21.86 13.17 -30.19
CA GLY A 209 -20.87 14.24 -30.36
C GLY A 209 -21.20 15.22 -31.48
N LYS A 210 -22.41 15.18 -32.07
CA LYS A 210 -22.82 16.18 -33.07
C LYS A 210 -23.06 17.52 -32.40
N THR A 211 -23.61 17.53 -31.20
CA THR A 211 -23.74 18.69 -30.34
C THR A 211 -23.26 18.40 -28.92
N PHE A 212 -22.74 19.43 -28.27
CA PHE A 212 -22.31 19.41 -26.88
C PHE A 212 -23.01 20.52 -26.10
N ARG A 213 -23.55 20.17 -24.94
CA ARG A 213 -24.19 21.08 -24.00
C ARG A 213 -23.27 21.31 -22.81
N ASP A 214 -23.00 22.58 -22.51
CA ASP A 214 -22.19 22.96 -21.36
C ASP A 214 -23.00 22.87 -20.06
N LEU A 215 -22.79 21.78 -19.33
CA LEU A 215 -23.52 21.51 -18.10
C LEU A 215 -23.18 22.52 -17.00
N THR A 216 -21.95 23.00 -16.96
CA THR A 216 -21.49 23.95 -15.95
C THR A 216 -22.13 25.32 -16.17
N ALA A 217 -22.27 25.77 -17.42
CA ALA A 217 -23.03 26.99 -17.72
C ALA A 217 -24.54 26.83 -17.46
N GLU A 218 -25.12 25.68 -17.76
CA GLU A 218 -26.56 25.44 -17.59
C GLU A 218 -26.99 25.28 -16.12
N ARG A 219 -26.16 24.66 -15.28
CA ARG A 219 -26.51 24.27 -13.90
C ARG A 219 -25.69 24.96 -12.82
N SER A 220 -24.64 25.69 -13.18
CA SER A 220 -23.66 26.24 -12.23
C SER A 220 -23.01 25.18 -11.35
N VAL A 221 -22.83 23.97 -11.88
CA VAL A 221 -22.23 22.82 -11.18
C VAL A 221 -20.89 22.45 -11.83
N ARG A 222 -19.88 22.21 -10.99
CA ARG A 222 -18.57 21.69 -11.41
C ARG A 222 -18.51 20.19 -11.17
N ILE A 223 -17.97 19.47 -12.14
CA ILE A 223 -17.75 18.04 -12.07
C ILE A 223 -16.27 17.80 -11.75
N PHE A 224 -15.99 16.87 -10.85
CA PHE A 224 -14.63 16.58 -10.40
C PHE A 224 -14.11 15.25 -10.96
N ALA A 225 -15.01 14.31 -11.21
CA ALA A 225 -14.70 13.01 -11.76
C ALA A 225 -15.95 12.41 -12.41
N LEU A 226 -15.71 11.43 -13.29
CA LEU A 226 -16.73 10.64 -13.96
C LEU A 226 -16.60 9.19 -13.48
N GLU A 227 -17.73 8.57 -13.15
CA GLU A 227 -17.76 7.16 -12.73
C GLU A 227 -18.87 6.42 -13.48
N GLU A 228 -18.63 5.16 -13.86
CA GLU A 228 -19.69 4.33 -14.40
C GLU A 228 -20.58 3.85 -13.23
N GLY A 229 -21.81 4.33 -13.20
CA GLY A 229 -22.78 4.00 -12.17
C GLY A 229 -23.57 2.73 -12.44
N GLU A 230 -24.37 2.35 -11.45
CA GLU A 230 -25.36 1.31 -11.61
C GLU A 230 -26.31 1.62 -12.77
N SER A 231 -26.90 0.58 -13.37
CA SER A 231 -27.82 0.69 -14.53
C SER A 231 -27.23 1.19 -15.84
N GLY A 232 -25.90 1.23 -15.98
CA GLY A 232 -25.26 1.71 -17.21
C GLY A 232 -25.45 3.22 -17.39
N LYS A 233 -25.39 3.95 -16.27
CA LYS A 233 -25.41 5.41 -16.21
C LYS A 233 -23.99 5.92 -16.02
N LEU A 234 -23.73 7.15 -16.43
CA LEU A 234 -22.48 7.83 -16.10
C LEU A 234 -22.77 8.79 -14.96
N LEU A 235 -22.16 8.56 -13.81
CA LEU A 235 -22.26 9.40 -12.63
C LEU A 235 -21.30 10.57 -12.77
N LEU A 236 -21.81 11.77 -12.47
CA LEU A 236 -21.07 13.01 -12.50
C LEU A 236 -20.93 13.47 -11.05
N LEU A 237 -19.70 13.39 -10.52
CA LEU A 237 -19.40 13.68 -9.13
C LEU A 237 -19.25 15.19 -8.93
N THR A 238 -20.06 15.75 -8.04
CA THR A 238 -20.12 17.19 -7.80
C THR A 238 -19.67 17.50 -6.38
N GLY A 239 -18.55 18.20 -6.24
CA GLY A 239 -17.97 18.57 -4.94
C GLY A 239 -16.95 17.56 -4.40
N ALA A 240 -16.27 17.95 -3.32
CA ALA A 240 -15.19 17.18 -2.71
C ALA A 240 -15.67 15.88 -2.03
N GLY A 241 -16.95 15.81 -1.64
CA GLY A 241 -17.53 14.66 -0.94
C GLY A 241 -17.76 13.42 -1.80
N ARG A 242 -17.35 13.42 -3.08
CA ARG A 242 -17.52 12.31 -4.05
C ARG A 242 -18.93 11.70 -4.07
N GLN A 243 -19.96 12.47 -3.72
CA GLN A 243 -21.33 12.00 -3.91
C GLN A 243 -21.82 12.44 -5.29
N PRO A 244 -22.33 11.51 -6.11
CA PRO A 244 -22.89 11.84 -7.40
C PRO A 244 -24.21 12.57 -7.18
N THR A 245 -24.36 13.77 -7.74
CA THR A 245 -25.66 14.49 -7.72
C THR A 245 -26.33 14.49 -9.08
N LEU A 246 -25.60 14.13 -10.14
CA LEU A 246 -26.08 14.06 -11.52
C LEU A 246 -25.66 12.73 -12.14
N ALA A 247 -26.53 12.18 -12.98
CA ALA A 247 -26.24 11.01 -13.80
C ALA A 247 -26.70 11.25 -15.25
N LEU A 248 -25.87 10.86 -16.20
CA LEU A 248 -26.28 10.73 -17.60
C LEU A 248 -26.86 9.34 -17.79
N ASP A 249 -28.16 9.27 -18.04
CA ASP A 249 -28.92 8.05 -18.30
C ASP A 249 -29.19 7.93 -19.81
N PRO A 250 -28.90 6.78 -20.46
CA PRO A 250 -29.10 6.63 -21.90
C PRO A 250 -30.56 6.78 -22.37
N ALA A 251 -31.54 6.53 -21.50
CA ALA A 251 -32.96 6.64 -21.82
C ALA A 251 -33.55 8.00 -21.44
N LYS A 252 -33.08 8.59 -20.33
CA LYS A 252 -33.66 9.82 -19.76
C LYS A 252 -32.81 11.08 -19.98
N GLY A 253 -31.60 10.94 -20.53
CA GLY A 253 -30.62 12.02 -20.59
C GLY A 253 -30.09 12.35 -19.20
N LEU A 254 -29.82 13.63 -18.95
CA LEU A 254 -29.29 14.08 -17.67
C LEU A 254 -30.37 14.10 -16.58
N VAL A 255 -30.21 13.31 -15.53
CA VAL A 255 -31.12 13.22 -14.38
C VAL A 255 -30.38 13.52 -13.07
N PRO A 256 -31.05 14.13 -12.07
CA PRO A 256 -30.50 14.22 -10.73
C PRO A 256 -30.41 12.82 -10.11
N VAL A 257 -29.33 12.55 -9.39
CA VAL A 257 -29.23 11.39 -8.50
C VAL A 257 -29.93 11.79 -7.22
N VAL A 258 -31.13 11.24 -7.01
CA VAL A 258 -31.73 11.23 -5.69
C VAL A 258 -30.94 10.16 -4.93
N ALA A 259 -29.88 10.57 -4.24
CA ALA A 259 -29.35 9.73 -3.19
C ALA A 259 -30.53 9.47 -2.26
N ASP A 260 -30.84 8.19 -1.96
CA ASP A 260 -31.67 7.92 -0.80
C ASP A 260 -31.03 8.70 0.34
N PRO A 261 -31.80 9.57 1.03
CA PRO A 261 -31.23 10.42 2.06
C PRO A 261 -30.43 9.49 2.98
N PRO A 262 -29.15 9.78 3.26
CA PRO A 262 -28.44 9.02 4.27
C PRO A 262 -29.35 9.04 5.50
N ASN A 263 -29.71 7.87 6.02
CA ASN A 263 -30.56 7.72 7.20
C ASN A 263 -29.80 8.23 8.44
N ASP A 264 -29.43 9.51 8.44
CA ASP A 264 -28.40 10.12 9.26
C ASP A 264 -28.97 11.35 9.97
N LEU A 265 -30.03 11.09 10.74
CA LEU A 265 -30.40 11.92 11.89
C LEU A 265 -30.08 11.20 13.22
N GLY A 266 -29.19 10.22 13.21
CA GLY A 266 -28.84 9.41 14.37
C GLY A 266 -27.38 9.57 14.77
N TRP A 267 -27.07 10.61 15.54
CA TRP A 267 -25.83 10.68 16.32
C TRP A 267 -25.71 9.44 17.21
N GLY A 268 -24.90 8.48 16.79
CA GLY A 268 -24.51 7.32 17.56
C GLY A 268 -23.40 6.58 16.86
N MET A 269 -22.18 6.66 17.39
CA MET A 269 -21.03 5.82 17.03
C MET A 269 -21.28 4.34 17.44
N MET A 270 -22.43 3.77 17.11
CA MET A 270 -22.58 2.33 17.12
C MET A 270 -22.21 1.87 15.72
N THR A 271 -21.09 1.15 15.63
CA THR A 271 -20.79 0.25 14.52
C THR A 271 -21.99 -0.69 14.39
N SER A 272 -22.95 -0.29 13.57
CA SER A 272 -24.04 -1.19 13.20
C SER A 272 -23.36 -2.42 12.63
N PRO A 273 -23.69 -3.65 13.10
CA PRO A 273 -23.16 -4.86 12.50
C PRO A 273 -23.42 -4.72 11.02
N THR A 274 -22.34 -4.68 10.24
CA THR A 274 -22.36 -4.53 8.80
C THR A 274 -23.38 -5.53 8.30
N GLU A 275 -24.56 -5.06 7.86
CA GLU A 275 -25.50 -5.93 7.16
C GLU A 275 -24.69 -6.63 6.10
N ASP A 276 -24.66 -7.97 6.16
CA ASP A 276 -23.88 -8.86 5.31
C ASP A 276 -24.20 -8.57 3.85
N THR A 277 -23.52 -7.56 3.33
CA THR A 277 -23.45 -7.27 1.91
C THR A 277 -22.75 -8.49 1.35
N LEU A 278 -23.55 -9.33 0.67
CA LEU A 278 -23.06 -10.52 -0.02
C LEU A 278 -21.74 -10.15 -0.69
N PRO A 279 -20.64 -10.87 -0.41
CA PRO A 279 -19.32 -10.48 -0.85
C PRO A 279 -19.35 -10.30 -2.37
N SER A 280 -18.89 -9.13 -2.83
CA SER A 280 -18.86 -8.87 -4.26
C SER A 280 -17.94 -9.87 -4.95
N SER A 281 -18.22 -10.20 -6.21
CA SER A 281 -17.36 -11.07 -7.02
C SER A 281 -15.93 -10.56 -7.16
N ARG A 282 -15.71 -9.24 -6.99
CA ARG A 282 -14.39 -8.58 -7.00
C ARG A 282 -13.73 -8.51 -5.62
N ARG A 283 -14.39 -9.00 -4.58
CA ARG A 283 -13.78 -9.10 -3.25
C ARG A 283 -12.68 -10.15 -3.30
N LEU A 284 -11.47 -9.72 -2.95
CA LEU A 284 -10.34 -10.63 -2.75
C LEU A 284 -10.53 -11.44 -1.47
N ALA A 285 -9.66 -12.42 -1.25
CA ALA A 285 -9.67 -13.12 0.02
C ALA A 285 -9.34 -12.14 1.16
N PRO A 286 -9.99 -12.27 2.33
CA PRO A 286 -9.65 -11.45 3.48
C PRO A 286 -8.19 -11.69 3.90
N PRO A 287 -7.48 -10.69 4.45
CA PRO A 287 -6.09 -10.84 4.89
C PRO A 287 -5.95 -11.96 5.95
N GLU A 288 -7.01 -12.24 6.71
CA GLU A 288 -7.07 -13.34 7.66
C GLU A 288 -6.87 -14.73 7.03
N LEU A 289 -7.03 -14.89 5.71
CA LEU A 289 -6.68 -16.14 5.06
C LEU A 289 -5.18 -16.45 5.16
N ALA A 290 -4.32 -15.42 5.03
CA ALA A 290 -2.88 -15.59 5.24
C ALA A 290 -2.61 -16.02 6.68
N THR A 291 -3.26 -15.36 7.65
CA THR A 291 -3.18 -15.72 9.07
C THR A 291 -3.70 -17.13 9.34
N ALA A 292 -4.76 -17.55 8.66
CA ALA A 292 -5.32 -18.88 8.78
C ALA A 292 -4.35 -19.95 8.27
N VAL A 293 -3.62 -19.69 7.18
CA VAL A 293 -2.58 -20.61 6.71
C VAL A 293 -1.36 -20.62 7.63
N PHE A 294 -0.96 -19.46 8.12
CA PHE A 294 0.21 -19.32 8.99
C PHE A 294 -0.01 -19.91 10.40
N ALA A 295 -1.15 -19.61 11.01
CA ALA A 295 -1.44 -19.84 12.42
C ALA A 295 -2.81 -20.47 12.70
N GLY A 296 -3.62 -20.76 11.66
CA GLY A 296 -4.97 -21.30 11.82
C GLY A 296 -5.04 -22.81 12.09
N ALA A 297 -6.26 -23.29 12.37
CA ALA A 297 -6.57 -24.70 12.58
C ALA A 297 -7.55 -25.22 11.53
N ARG A 298 -7.21 -26.34 10.89
CA ARG A 298 -8.13 -27.00 9.96
C ARG A 298 -9.34 -27.56 10.70
N LEU A 299 -10.52 -27.33 10.13
CA LEU A 299 -11.79 -27.87 10.58
C LEU A 299 -12.33 -28.87 9.55
N PRO A 300 -13.15 -29.87 9.97
CA PRO A 300 -13.82 -30.77 9.05
C PRO A 300 -14.66 -30.03 8.00
N GLY A 301 -14.71 -30.59 6.79
CA GLY A 301 -15.51 -30.05 5.68
C GLY A 301 -14.81 -28.95 4.87
N GLY A 302 -13.47 -28.91 4.87
CA GLY A 302 -12.72 -27.90 4.11
C GLY A 302 -12.85 -26.49 4.67
N ARG A 303 -12.90 -26.39 6.00
CA ARG A 303 -12.99 -25.12 6.73
C ARG A 303 -11.70 -24.87 7.49
N VAL A 304 -11.41 -23.63 7.83
CA VAL A 304 -10.29 -23.26 8.71
C VAL A 304 -10.77 -22.25 9.75
N LEU A 305 -10.36 -22.42 10.99
CA LEU A 305 -10.56 -21.48 12.06
C LEU A 305 -9.31 -20.61 12.24
N VAL A 306 -9.51 -19.31 12.34
CA VAL A 306 -8.46 -18.32 12.62
C VAL A 306 -8.94 -17.38 13.72
N THR A 307 -8.03 -17.02 14.61
CA THR A 307 -8.26 -16.07 15.69
C THR A 307 -7.95 -14.65 15.26
N ARG A 308 -8.68 -13.71 15.83
CA ARG A 308 -8.46 -12.26 15.79
C ARG A 308 -8.43 -11.75 17.23
N GLU A 309 -8.13 -10.47 17.42
CA GLU A 309 -8.05 -9.83 18.74
C GLU A 309 -9.17 -10.21 19.70
N GLN A 310 -10.44 -10.28 19.27
CA GLN A 310 -11.56 -10.63 20.16
C GLN A 310 -12.61 -11.54 19.49
N SER A 311 -12.26 -12.17 18.38
CA SER A 311 -13.18 -13.05 17.64
C SER A 311 -12.46 -14.23 17.02
N VAL A 312 -13.22 -15.27 16.71
CA VAL A 312 -12.78 -16.36 15.85
C VAL A 312 -13.57 -16.31 14.55
N ARG A 313 -12.87 -16.46 13.44
CA ARG A 313 -13.47 -16.56 12.11
C ARG A 313 -13.30 -17.95 11.56
N VAL A 314 -14.35 -18.42 10.89
CA VAL A 314 -14.31 -19.64 10.09
C VAL A 314 -14.28 -19.23 8.63
N LEU A 315 -13.25 -19.68 7.89
CA LEU A 315 -13.12 -19.45 6.46
C LEU A 315 -13.35 -20.77 5.70
N ALA A 316 -13.94 -20.69 4.52
CA ALA A 316 -13.96 -21.79 3.56
C ALA A 316 -12.59 -21.91 2.89
N LEU A 317 -11.88 -23.03 3.05
CA LEU A 317 -10.60 -23.25 2.36
C LEU A 317 -10.77 -23.29 0.83
N ALA A 318 -11.96 -23.66 0.35
CA ALA A 318 -12.28 -23.71 -1.08
C ALA A 318 -12.22 -22.34 -1.76
N THR A 319 -12.72 -21.30 -1.09
CA THR A 319 -12.95 -19.97 -1.68
C THR A 319 -12.25 -18.83 -0.93
N GLY A 320 -11.68 -19.10 0.25
CA GLY A 320 -11.15 -18.08 1.16
C GLY A 320 -12.22 -17.23 1.87
N GLN A 321 -13.52 -17.44 1.57
CA GLN A 321 -14.60 -16.61 2.09
C GLN A 321 -14.88 -16.88 3.57
N VAL A 322 -15.31 -15.83 4.28
CA VAL A 322 -15.81 -15.91 5.65
C VAL A 322 -17.13 -16.66 5.65
N LEU A 323 -17.20 -17.75 6.42
CA LEU A 323 -18.40 -18.55 6.64
C LEU A 323 -19.09 -18.19 7.96
N ASP A 324 -18.30 -17.84 8.97
CA ASP A 324 -18.77 -17.51 10.31
C ASP A 324 -17.78 -16.57 11.00
N ASP A 325 -18.28 -15.72 11.88
CA ASP A 325 -17.50 -14.80 12.72
C ASP A 325 -18.16 -14.73 14.10
N ALA A 326 -17.50 -15.32 15.09
CA ALA A 326 -18.01 -15.41 16.44
C ALA A 326 -17.12 -14.60 17.38
N PRO A 327 -17.65 -13.60 18.11
CA PRO A 327 -16.91 -12.96 19.18
C PRO A 327 -16.58 -13.98 20.27
N LEU A 328 -15.38 -13.88 20.84
CA LEU A 328 -14.98 -14.66 22.01
C LEU A 328 -15.64 -14.05 23.25
N THR A 329 -16.94 -14.28 23.40
CA THR A 329 -17.68 -13.78 24.55
C THR A 329 -17.06 -14.36 25.82
N ASN A 330 -16.74 -13.51 26.79
CA ASN A 330 -16.08 -13.85 28.06
C ASN A 330 -14.54 -13.98 28.05
N VAL A 331 -13.85 -13.58 26.98
CA VAL A 331 -12.38 -13.42 27.00
C VAL A 331 -12.04 -11.94 26.96
N ALA A 332 -11.39 -11.41 28.02
CA ALA A 332 -10.98 -10.01 28.02
C ALA A 332 -9.79 -9.77 27.07
N GLU A 333 -9.65 -8.54 26.60
CA GLU A 333 -8.68 -8.11 25.57
C GLU A 333 -7.24 -8.62 25.75
N PRO A 334 -6.60 -8.55 26.94
CA PRO A 334 -5.22 -9.06 27.07
C PRO A 334 -5.12 -10.59 26.98
N PHE A 335 -6.24 -11.32 27.07
CA PHE A 335 -6.29 -12.78 27.07
C PHE A 335 -6.67 -13.36 25.71
N ALA A 336 -6.99 -12.53 24.72
CA ALA A 336 -7.54 -12.99 23.45
C ALA A 336 -6.47 -13.16 22.34
N HIS A 337 -5.19 -13.02 22.70
CA HIS A 337 -4.03 -13.30 21.84
C HIS A 337 -3.81 -14.81 21.67
N CYS A 338 -4.71 -15.43 20.93
CA CYS A 338 -4.81 -16.88 20.81
C CYS A 338 -4.33 -17.38 19.45
N GLN A 339 -3.77 -18.59 19.42
CA GLN A 339 -3.52 -19.35 18.20
C GLN A 339 -4.30 -20.67 18.23
N PRO A 340 -5.14 -20.98 17.22
CA PRO A 340 -5.91 -22.22 17.21
C PRO A 340 -5.05 -23.43 16.81
N ILE A 341 -5.33 -24.58 17.40
CA ILE A 341 -4.67 -25.86 17.09
C ILE A 341 -5.71 -27.00 16.99
N PRO A 342 -5.70 -27.79 15.90
CA PRO A 342 -6.63 -28.90 15.75
C PRO A 342 -6.27 -30.07 16.67
N ARG A 343 -7.28 -30.73 17.26
CA ARG A 343 -7.14 -31.88 18.16
C ARG A 343 -8.22 -32.93 17.91
N GLY A 344 -8.00 -33.75 16.89
CA GLY A 344 -9.00 -34.74 16.49
C GLY A 344 -10.25 -34.04 15.98
N ALA A 345 -11.36 -34.12 16.71
CA ALA A 345 -12.60 -33.42 16.38
C ALA A 345 -12.72 -32.02 17.02
N ASP A 346 -11.92 -31.75 18.05
CA ASP A 346 -11.97 -30.51 18.83
C ASP A 346 -10.90 -29.52 18.35
N VAL A 347 -11.05 -28.24 18.70
CA VAL A 347 -10.03 -27.20 18.50
C VAL A 347 -9.69 -26.58 19.83
N LEU A 348 -8.39 -26.42 20.10
CA LEU A 348 -7.91 -25.65 21.24
C LEU A 348 -7.45 -24.27 20.77
N LEU A 349 -7.60 -23.26 21.62
CA LEU A 349 -7.01 -21.93 21.44
C LEU A 349 -5.88 -21.78 22.45
N ALA A 350 -4.66 -21.61 21.96
CA ALA A 350 -3.45 -21.43 22.76
C ALA A 350 -3.17 -19.93 22.90
N CYS A 351 -3.48 -19.37 24.06
CA CYS A 351 -3.49 -17.93 24.29
C CYS A 351 -2.31 -17.52 25.17
N THR A 352 -1.53 -16.54 24.73
CA THR A 352 -0.34 -16.05 25.44
C THR A 352 -0.46 -14.58 25.76
N HIS A 353 0.02 -14.15 26.93
CA HIS A 353 -0.01 -12.75 27.35
C HIS A 353 1.12 -12.46 28.34
N SER A 354 1.34 -11.19 28.69
CA SER A 354 2.45 -10.76 29.55
C SER A 354 2.45 -11.39 30.96
N HIS A 355 1.28 -11.83 31.44
CA HIS A 355 1.10 -12.41 32.78
C HIS A 355 1.08 -13.94 32.81
N GLY A 356 1.11 -14.62 31.66
CA GLY A 356 0.83 -16.05 31.63
C GLY A 356 0.45 -16.57 30.26
N ALA A 357 -0.14 -17.75 30.27
CA ALA A 357 -0.83 -18.31 29.12
C ALA A 357 -2.05 -19.09 29.59
N HIS A 358 -2.94 -19.41 28.66
CA HIS A 358 -4.03 -20.33 28.92
C HIS A 358 -4.47 -21.05 27.65
N VAL A 359 -5.21 -22.13 27.84
CA VAL A 359 -5.76 -22.93 26.76
C VAL A 359 -7.27 -22.94 26.91
N LEU A 360 -7.96 -22.57 25.84
CA LEU A 360 -9.40 -22.68 25.72
C LEU A 360 -9.74 -23.87 24.82
N ALA A 361 -10.76 -24.63 25.17
CA ALA A 361 -11.34 -25.67 24.32
C ALA A 361 -12.61 -25.15 23.65
N LEU A 362 -12.64 -25.20 22.32
CA LEU A 362 -13.84 -24.95 21.53
C LEU A 362 -14.59 -26.26 21.34
N GLN A 363 -15.79 -26.34 21.93
CA GLN A 363 -16.69 -27.48 21.83
C GLN A 363 -18.04 -27.01 21.30
N ASP A 364 -18.44 -27.48 20.13
CA ASP A 364 -19.72 -27.23 19.43
C ASP A 364 -20.04 -25.75 19.07
N ASP A 365 -19.82 -24.79 19.99
CA ASP A 365 -20.07 -23.35 19.84
C ASP A 365 -18.76 -22.55 19.88
N PRO A 366 -18.35 -21.89 18.77
CA PRO A 366 -17.13 -21.10 18.72
C PRO A 366 -17.18 -19.82 19.57
N SER A 367 -18.37 -19.35 19.96
CA SER A 367 -18.54 -18.11 20.73
C SER A 367 -18.38 -18.29 22.25
N ALA A 368 -18.42 -19.55 22.72
CA ALA A 368 -18.40 -19.91 24.14
C ALA A 368 -17.26 -20.90 24.46
N PRO A 369 -15.99 -20.49 24.28
CA PRO A 369 -14.84 -21.32 24.65
C PRO A 369 -14.87 -21.71 26.14
N ARG A 370 -14.47 -22.95 26.45
CA ARG A 370 -14.28 -23.41 27.83
C ARG A 370 -12.81 -23.34 28.22
N LEU A 371 -12.48 -22.73 29.36
CA LEU A 371 -11.13 -22.76 29.91
C LEU A 371 -10.71 -24.19 30.25
N GLU A 372 -9.61 -24.66 29.65
CA GLU A 372 -9.05 -26.00 29.85
C GLU A 372 -7.85 -25.98 30.80
N ALA A 373 -6.94 -25.02 30.65
CA ALA A 373 -5.75 -24.89 31.49
C ALA A 373 -5.28 -23.44 31.57
N THR A 374 -4.65 -23.10 32.68
CA THR A 374 -3.96 -21.82 32.93
C THR A 374 -2.49 -22.10 33.20
N PHE A 375 -1.63 -21.15 32.84
CA PHE A 375 -0.20 -21.22 33.06
C PHE A 375 0.28 -19.91 33.68
N PRO A 376 0.99 -19.96 34.82
CA PRO A 376 1.28 -18.77 35.60
C PRO A 376 2.46 -17.95 35.08
N GLU A 377 3.07 -18.36 33.96
CA GLU A 377 4.29 -17.75 33.40
C GLU A 377 4.06 -17.39 31.93
N PRO A 378 4.58 -16.26 31.44
CA PRO A 378 4.58 -15.96 30.01
C PRO A 378 5.60 -16.87 29.32
N SER A 379 5.16 -17.66 28.34
CA SER A 379 6.02 -18.55 27.56
C SER A 379 5.34 -18.98 26.25
N THR A 380 5.99 -19.86 25.50
CA THR A 380 5.45 -20.43 24.26
C THR A 380 4.76 -21.78 24.45
N PHE A 381 3.91 -22.10 23.48
CA PHE A 381 3.39 -23.44 23.27
C PHE A 381 4.24 -24.19 22.26
N ILE A 382 4.25 -25.52 22.36
CA ILE A 382 4.91 -26.40 21.40
C ILE A 382 3.90 -27.43 20.92
N ALA A 383 3.81 -27.63 19.61
CA ALA A 383 2.97 -28.66 19.02
C ALA A 383 3.80 -29.65 18.21
N GLY A 384 3.62 -30.94 18.51
CA GLY A 384 4.17 -32.03 17.71
C GLY A 384 3.22 -32.45 16.59
N GLN A 385 3.55 -33.56 15.92
CA GLN A 385 2.59 -34.22 15.03
C GLN A 385 1.41 -34.77 15.83
N GLY A 386 0.20 -34.69 15.26
CA GLY A 386 -1.01 -35.24 15.86
C GLY A 386 -1.43 -34.57 17.18
N PRO A 387 -1.84 -35.35 18.21
CA PRO A 387 -2.35 -34.82 19.47
C PRO A 387 -1.23 -34.51 20.49
N ARG A 388 -0.01 -34.21 20.07
CA ARG A 388 1.09 -33.82 20.99
C ARG A 388 1.10 -32.31 21.19
N PHE A 389 0.99 -31.84 22.43
CA PHE A 389 0.95 -30.41 22.75
C PHE A 389 1.51 -30.17 24.14
N ALA A 390 2.26 -29.09 24.29
CA ALA A 390 2.85 -28.70 25.55
C ALA A 390 2.98 -27.18 25.67
N PHE A 391 3.23 -26.73 26.90
CA PHE A 391 3.57 -25.36 27.26
C PHE A 391 4.93 -25.33 27.94
N THR A 392 5.83 -24.42 27.53
CA THR A 392 7.19 -24.31 28.11
C THR A 392 7.20 -23.52 29.41
N GLY A 393 6.74 -24.13 30.49
CA GLY A 393 6.78 -23.53 31.82
C GLY A 393 6.13 -24.44 32.85
N ARG A 394 5.88 -23.87 34.03
CA ARG A 394 5.17 -24.57 35.11
C ARG A 394 3.69 -24.77 34.80
N CYS A 395 3.10 -25.80 35.38
CA CYS A 395 1.67 -26.05 35.23
C CYS A 395 0.91 -25.14 36.18
N GLY A 396 -0.25 -24.65 35.73
CA GLY A 396 -1.18 -23.96 36.62
C GLY A 396 -1.87 -24.92 37.59
N ALA A 397 -2.90 -24.41 38.27
CA ALA A 397 -3.71 -25.22 39.15
C ALA A 397 -4.42 -26.35 38.38
N LEU A 398 -4.60 -27.50 39.04
CA LEU A 398 -5.32 -28.65 38.46
C LEU A 398 -6.78 -28.31 38.09
N VAL A 399 -7.38 -27.36 38.80
CA VAL A 399 -8.69 -26.80 38.47
C VAL A 399 -8.45 -25.37 38.01
N PRO A 400 -8.48 -25.09 36.70
CA PRO A 400 -8.17 -23.77 36.18
C PRO A 400 -9.27 -22.78 36.58
N THR A 401 -8.88 -21.61 37.03
CA THR A 401 -9.78 -20.50 37.34
C THR A 401 -9.25 -19.20 36.75
N ALA A 402 -10.15 -18.24 36.49
CA ALA A 402 -9.71 -16.90 36.06
C ALA A 402 -8.85 -16.18 37.13
N ALA A 403 -8.94 -16.60 38.39
CA ALA A 403 -8.11 -16.09 39.48
C ALA A 403 -6.64 -16.55 39.37
N ASP A 404 -6.34 -17.52 38.49
CA ASP A 404 -4.97 -17.99 38.26
C ASP A 404 -4.11 -16.94 37.52
N PHE A 405 -4.74 -15.93 36.89
CA PHE A 405 -4.05 -14.85 36.18
C PHE A 405 -3.63 -13.73 37.15
N ARG A 406 -2.33 -13.66 37.45
CA ARG A 406 -1.74 -12.65 38.34
C ARG A 406 -1.82 -11.26 37.73
N GLY A 407 -2.21 -10.25 38.52
CA GLY A 407 -2.24 -8.86 38.08
C GLY A 407 -3.39 -8.49 37.14
N ALA A 408 -4.29 -9.44 36.82
CA ALA A 408 -5.55 -9.10 36.20
C ALA A 408 -6.30 -8.11 37.12
N PRO A 409 -6.81 -6.97 36.61
CA PRO A 409 -7.70 -6.14 37.41
C PRO A 409 -8.84 -7.04 37.93
N PRO A 410 -9.26 -6.90 39.20
CA PRO A 410 -10.34 -7.72 39.73
C PRO A 410 -11.48 -7.68 38.73
N VAL A 411 -11.88 -8.86 38.21
CA VAL A 411 -13.04 -8.96 37.34
C VAL A 411 -14.18 -8.39 38.15
N ASN A 412 -14.59 -7.19 37.79
CA ASN A 412 -15.64 -6.51 38.52
C ASN A 412 -16.90 -7.28 38.14
N ASP A 413 -17.30 -8.25 38.97
CA ASP A 413 -18.53 -9.06 38.82
C ASP A 413 -19.81 -8.20 38.79
N ALA A 414 -19.67 -6.87 38.83
CA ALA A 414 -20.65 -5.90 38.39
C ALA A 414 -20.88 -5.95 36.87
N GLN A 415 -21.38 -7.08 36.35
CA GLN A 415 -22.33 -6.97 35.25
C GLN A 415 -23.50 -6.09 35.74
N PRO A 416 -24.02 -5.17 34.93
CA PRO A 416 -25.22 -4.44 35.28
C PRO A 416 -26.38 -5.44 35.40
N LYS A 417 -26.68 -5.88 36.62
CA LYS A 417 -27.93 -6.54 36.94
C LYS A 417 -29.03 -5.56 36.56
N LEU A 418 -29.64 -5.77 35.39
CA LEU A 418 -30.69 -4.94 34.82
C LEU A 418 -32.03 -5.01 35.61
N PHE A 419 -32.01 -5.51 36.85
CA PHE A 419 -33.17 -5.67 37.71
C PHE A 419 -32.85 -5.33 39.17
N GLY A 420 -33.22 -4.10 39.57
CA GLY A 420 -33.69 -3.72 40.91
C GLY A 420 -32.71 -3.78 42.09
N PRO A 421 -32.69 -2.77 42.98
CA PRO A 421 -31.91 -2.81 44.21
C PRO A 421 -32.54 -3.81 45.19
N SER A 422 -31.88 -4.94 45.44
CA SER A 422 -32.19 -5.79 46.60
C SER A 422 -31.28 -5.39 47.76
N GLU A 423 -31.87 -5.07 48.92
CA GLU A 423 -31.26 -4.58 50.18
C GLU A 423 -30.28 -5.55 50.88
N PHE A 424 -29.55 -6.42 50.17
CA PHE A 424 -28.63 -7.41 50.75
C PHE A 424 -27.13 -7.06 50.69
N GLU A 425 -26.76 -5.80 50.43
CA GLU A 425 -25.37 -5.34 50.25
C GLU A 425 -24.75 -4.68 51.51
N ARG A 426 -24.91 -5.27 52.71
CA ARG A 426 -24.29 -4.71 53.94
C ARG A 426 -23.36 -5.61 54.75
N GLU A 427 -23.02 -6.82 54.32
CA GLU A 427 -22.27 -7.73 55.22
C GLU A 427 -21.06 -8.49 54.63
N PHE A 428 -20.52 -8.08 53.47
CA PHE A 428 -19.24 -8.63 52.99
C PHE A 428 -18.29 -7.56 52.44
N THR A 429 -17.81 -6.68 53.32
CA THR A 429 -16.53 -5.98 53.11
C THR A 429 -15.42 -6.82 53.73
N THR A 430 -15.07 -7.94 53.10
CA THR A 430 -13.74 -8.53 53.31
C THR A 430 -12.76 -7.61 52.60
N PRO A 431 -11.70 -7.09 53.27
CA PRO A 431 -10.68 -6.30 52.58
C PRO A 431 -10.15 -7.10 51.38
N PRO A 432 -9.88 -6.45 50.24
CA PRO A 432 -9.32 -7.13 49.07
C PRO A 432 -8.09 -7.91 49.53
N ALA A 433 -8.09 -9.23 49.30
CA ALA A 433 -6.94 -10.06 49.62
C ALA A 433 -5.71 -9.46 48.94
N ASP A 434 -4.60 -9.37 49.69
CA ASP A 434 -3.34 -8.86 49.13
C ASP A 434 -3.02 -9.63 47.83
N PRO A 435 -2.55 -8.93 46.78
CA PRO A 435 -2.22 -9.58 45.53
C PRO A 435 -1.22 -10.71 45.79
N PRO A 436 -1.41 -11.90 45.19
CA PRO A 436 -0.56 -13.05 45.45
C PRO A 436 0.91 -12.69 45.21
N GLU A 437 1.78 -13.01 46.18
CA GLU A 437 3.22 -12.74 46.10
C GLU A 437 3.79 -13.24 44.76
N PRO A 438 4.64 -12.46 44.06
CA PRO A 438 5.28 -12.86 42.80
C PRO A 438 5.88 -14.26 42.91
N LEU A 439 5.67 -15.13 41.92
CA LEU A 439 6.36 -16.41 41.87
C LEU A 439 7.85 -16.13 41.85
N ASP A 440 8.60 -16.85 42.68
CA ASP A 440 10.04 -16.84 42.59
C ASP A 440 10.46 -17.13 41.14
N PRO A 441 11.40 -16.34 40.58
CA PRO A 441 11.92 -16.58 39.25
C PRO A 441 12.47 -18.01 39.21
N THR A 442 12.12 -18.73 38.15
CA THR A 442 12.61 -20.09 37.93
C THR A 442 14.14 -20.08 37.94
N PRO A 443 14.80 -20.89 38.78
CA PRO A 443 16.26 -20.95 38.82
C PRO A 443 16.85 -21.23 37.43
N ALA A 444 17.99 -20.62 37.12
CA ALA A 444 18.59 -20.73 35.78
C ALA A 444 18.98 -22.17 35.40
N ASP A 445 19.21 -23.03 36.40
CA ASP A 445 19.50 -24.46 36.30
C ASP A 445 18.25 -25.34 36.37
N GLU A 446 17.06 -24.76 36.17
CA GLU A 446 15.81 -25.49 36.08
C GLU A 446 15.05 -25.12 34.81
N ALA A 447 14.34 -26.09 34.25
CA ALA A 447 13.43 -25.88 33.14
C ALA A 447 12.20 -26.77 33.29
N TYR A 448 11.04 -26.22 32.97
CA TYR A 448 9.75 -26.87 33.14
C TYR A 448 9.02 -26.96 31.81
N VAL A 449 8.25 -28.04 31.64
CA VAL A 449 7.31 -28.18 30.53
C VAL A 449 6.05 -28.88 31.01
N CYS A 450 4.90 -28.36 30.60
CA CYS A 450 3.61 -28.96 30.86
C CYS A 450 3.12 -29.65 29.62
N VAL A 451 3.03 -30.98 29.69
CA VAL A 451 2.63 -31.81 28.55
C VAL A 451 1.19 -32.23 28.71
N ARG A 452 0.39 -31.99 27.66
CA ARG A 452 -1.00 -32.42 27.60
C ARG A 452 -1.08 -33.86 27.11
N SER A 453 -1.72 -34.74 27.86
CA SER A 453 -2.06 -36.10 27.43
C SER A 453 -3.32 -36.13 26.55
N ALA A 454 -3.57 -37.29 25.93
CA ALA A 454 -4.69 -37.47 25.00
C ALA A 454 -6.07 -37.28 25.65
N ASP A 455 -6.19 -37.56 26.94
CA ASP A 455 -7.39 -37.37 27.77
C ASP A 455 -7.59 -35.91 28.24
N GLY A 456 -6.66 -35.01 27.92
CA GLY A 456 -6.71 -33.60 28.31
C GLY A 456 -6.07 -33.28 29.65
N ALA A 457 -5.50 -34.26 30.37
CA ALA A 457 -4.74 -33.98 31.57
C ALA A 457 -3.41 -33.29 31.23
N TRP A 458 -2.94 -32.41 32.11
CA TRP A 458 -1.66 -31.72 31.98
C TRP A 458 -0.69 -32.25 33.03
N THR A 459 0.49 -32.68 32.58
CA THR A 459 1.54 -33.22 33.45
C THR A 459 2.77 -32.33 33.40
N GLU A 460 3.18 -31.81 34.55
CA GLU A 460 4.41 -31.05 34.68
C GLU A 460 5.62 -31.98 34.62
N ARG A 461 6.62 -31.59 33.83
CA ARG A 461 7.92 -32.24 33.74
C ARG A 461 9.00 -31.22 34.05
N ARG A 462 10.05 -31.68 34.73
CA ARG A 462 11.16 -30.85 35.19
C ARG A 462 12.49 -31.41 34.72
N LEU A 463 13.34 -30.52 34.24
CA LEU A 463 14.74 -30.75 33.93
C LEU A 463 15.58 -29.87 34.88
N THR A 464 16.69 -30.40 35.38
CA THR A 464 17.54 -29.69 36.36
C THR A 464 19.02 -29.78 36.02
N GLY A 465 19.81 -28.87 36.61
CA GLY A 465 21.24 -28.81 36.47
C GLY A 465 21.69 -28.40 35.06
N GLU A 466 22.78 -29.01 34.61
CA GLU A 466 23.44 -28.62 33.37
C GLU A 466 22.61 -28.88 32.11
N ASP A 467 21.83 -29.96 32.10
CA ASP A 467 20.92 -30.26 30.98
C ASP A 467 19.84 -29.18 30.87
N ALA A 468 19.39 -28.61 31.99
CA ALA A 468 18.46 -27.48 31.97
C ALA A 468 19.14 -26.20 31.48
N THR A 469 20.39 -25.93 31.89
CA THR A 469 21.15 -24.76 31.43
C THR A 469 21.39 -24.76 29.92
N HIS A 470 21.63 -25.93 29.32
CA HIS A 470 21.85 -26.08 27.88
C HIS A 470 20.62 -26.59 27.14
N LEU A 471 19.44 -26.56 27.78
CA LEU A 471 18.19 -26.90 27.13
C LEU A 471 17.95 -25.93 25.99
N TYR A 472 17.87 -26.48 24.79
CA TYR A 472 17.45 -25.72 23.64
C TYR A 472 15.93 -25.74 23.51
N ARG A 473 15.29 -26.91 23.53
CA ARG A 473 13.82 -27.00 23.51
C ARG A 473 13.26 -28.30 24.07
N PHE A 474 12.00 -28.23 24.49
CA PHE A 474 11.19 -29.42 24.75
C PHE A 474 10.41 -29.82 23.51
N LEU A 475 10.07 -31.11 23.42
CA LEU A 475 9.19 -31.67 22.39
C LEU A 475 8.16 -32.57 23.09
N PRO A 476 6.84 -32.31 22.92
CA PRO A 476 5.81 -33.12 23.54
C PRO A 476 5.81 -34.55 22.96
N GLY A 477 5.85 -35.55 23.84
CA GLY A 477 5.66 -36.96 23.53
C GLY A 477 4.27 -37.45 23.96
N ASP A 478 4.03 -38.75 23.79
CA ASP A 478 2.75 -39.37 24.17
C ASP A 478 2.65 -39.58 25.68
N GLY A 479 1.42 -39.72 26.20
CA GLY A 479 1.17 -40.05 27.61
C GLY A 479 1.72 -39.02 28.61
N GLY A 480 1.83 -37.75 28.20
CA GLY A 480 2.37 -36.69 29.06
C GLY A 480 3.90 -36.75 29.23
N THR A 481 4.62 -37.43 28.32
CA THR A 481 6.10 -37.45 28.31
C THR A 481 6.66 -36.29 27.50
N ALA A 482 7.92 -35.91 27.74
CA ALA A 482 8.64 -34.91 26.96
C ALA A 482 9.99 -35.42 26.49
N THR A 483 10.48 -34.95 25.34
CA THR A 483 11.90 -35.04 24.97
C THR A 483 12.54 -33.66 25.13
N ALA A 484 13.60 -33.56 25.91
CA ALA A 484 14.46 -32.39 26.03
C ALA A 484 15.61 -32.49 25.01
N LEU A 485 15.68 -31.55 24.08
CA LEU A 485 16.82 -31.38 23.19
C LEU A 485 17.83 -30.43 23.85
N VAL A 486 19.02 -30.94 24.14
CA VAL A 486 20.05 -30.25 24.93
C VAL A 486 21.33 -30.12 24.11
N PHE A 487 21.93 -28.93 24.05
CA PHE A 487 23.22 -28.76 23.39
C PHE A 487 24.38 -29.21 24.31
N ARG A 488 25.34 -29.96 23.76
CA ARG A 488 26.53 -30.36 24.52
C ARG A 488 27.49 -29.19 24.67
N SER A 489 27.96 -28.97 25.89
CA SER A 489 29.15 -28.14 26.14
C SER A 489 30.42 -28.95 25.91
N LYS A 490 31.43 -28.35 25.25
CA LYS A 490 32.73 -28.97 24.97
C LYS A 490 33.47 -29.42 26.23
N ASP A 491 33.25 -28.73 27.34
CA ASP A 491 34.02 -28.92 28.58
C ASP A 491 33.43 -29.99 29.51
N THR A 492 32.25 -30.52 29.17
CA THR A 492 31.49 -31.38 30.08
C THR A 492 31.71 -32.85 29.79
N LYS A 493 32.59 -33.48 30.59
CA LYS A 493 32.65 -34.96 30.66
C LYS A 493 31.35 -35.48 31.27
N THR A 494 30.53 -36.09 30.43
CA THR A 494 29.17 -36.55 30.73
C THR A 494 29.18 -37.65 31.80
N ALA A 495 29.06 -37.27 33.07
CA ALA A 495 28.53 -38.18 34.08
C ALA A 495 27.00 -38.18 33.90
N SER A 496 26.49 -39.12 33.10
CA SER A 496 25.05 -39.30 32.87
C SER A 496 24.33 -39.47 34.21
N LYS A 497 23.69 -38.41 34.70
CA LYS A 497 22.61 -38.58 35.68
C LYS A 497 21.46 -39.30 34.96
N PRO A 498 20.74 -40.19 35.64
CA PRO A 498 19.54 -40.79 35.05
C PRO A 498 18.56 -39.68 34.66
N ALA A 499 17.93 -39.82 33.50
CA ALA A 499 16.97 -38.84 33.02
C ALA A 499 15.78 -38.72 34.01
N PRO A 500 15.23 -37.51 34.21
CA PRO A 500 14.05 -37.32 35.06
C PRO A 500 12.86 -38.15 34.58
N GLU A 501 11.95 -38.49 35.51
CA GLU A 501 10.77 -39.31 35.19
C GLU A 501 9.90 -38.66 34.09
N GLY A 502 9.68 -39.40 33.01
CA GLY A 502 8.89 -38.96 31.86
C GLY A 502 9.56 -37.89 30.98
N VAL A 503 10.85 -37.62 31.20
CA VAL A 503 11.68 -36.78 30.32
C VAL A 503 12.75 -37.63 29.66
N ARG A 504 12.77 -37.66 28.34
CA ARG A 504 13.89 -38.21 27.56
C ARG A 504 14.86 -37.08 27.23
N ILE A 505 16.15 -37.25 27.51
CA ILE A 505 17.17 -36.25 27.18
C ILE A 505 17.90 -36.70 25.92
N LEU A 506 17.97 -35.83 24.92
CA LEU A 506 18.71 -36.04 23.69
C LEU A 506 19.73 -34.92 23.55
N HIS A 507 21.01 -35.29 23.63
CA HIS A 507 22.12 -34.37 23.51
C HIS A 507 22.57 -34.23 22.06
N VAL A 508 22.65 -33.00 21.56
CA VAL A 508 23.18 -32.67 20.24
C VAL A 508 24.43 -31.83 20.38
N ASP A 509 25.45 -32.13 19.57
CA ASP A 509 26.61 -31.27 19.43
C ASP A 509 26.28 -30.14 18.45
N PRO A 510 26.20 -28.86 18.89
CA PRO A 510 25.95 -27.74 17.98
C PRO A 510 27.11 -27.52 16.99
N GLU A 511 28.26 -28.16 17.20
CA GLU A 511 29.40 -28.16 16.29
C GLU A 511 29.55 -29.50 15.53
N ASP A 512 28.50 -30.33 15.47
CA ASP A 512 28.52 -31.55 14.67
C ASP A 512 28.96 -31.20 13.22
N PRO A 513 30.01 -31.83 12.67
CA PRO A 513 30.49 -31.54 11.31
C PRO A 513 29.39 -31.65 10.24
N ALA A 514 28.35 -32.45 10.47
CA ALA A 514 27.21 -32.57 9.57
C ALA A 514 26.43 -31.25 9.41
N LEU A 515 26.47 -30.36 10.41
CA LEU A 515 25.82 -29.05 10.34
C LEU A 515 26.53 -28.09 9.37
N GLY A 516 27.84 -28.27 9.10
CA GLY A 516 28.56 -27.45 8.12
C GLY A 516 28.49 -25.94 8.37
N GLY A 517 28.44 -25.52 9.64
CA GLY A 517 28.27 -24.11 10.04
C GLY A 517 26.81 -23.64 10.14
N ALA A 518 25.84 -24.51 9.90
CA ALA A 518 24.42 -24.21 10.11
C ALA A 518 24.11 -23.91 11.57
N ALA A 519 23.11 -23.05 11.78
CA ALA A 519 22.62 -22.67 13.10
C ALA A 519 21.19 -23.16 13.32
N PHE A 520 20.85 -23.48 14.56
CA PHE A 520 19.48 -23.81 14.93
C PHE A 520 18.64 -22.52 15.06
N PRO A 521 17.36 -22.49 14.65
CA PRO A 521 16.52 -21.31 14.77
C PRO A 521 16.18 -21.02 16.24
N ALA A 522 16.09 -19.74 16.61
CA ALA A 522 15.56 -19.36 17.91
C ALA A 522 14.13 -19.89 18.10
N ALA A 523 13.76 -20.23 19.35
CA ALA A 523 12.35 -20.48 19.64
C ALA A 523 11.56 -19.18 19.38
N PRO A 524 10.37 -19.24 18.75
CA PRO A 524 9.60 -18.05 18.48
C PRO A 524 9.29 -17.34 19.80
N THR A 525 9.42 -16.02 19.85
CA THR A 525 8.85 -15.23 20.95
C THR A 525 7.35 -15.06 20.71
N PRO A 526 6.48 -15.21 21.73
CA PRO A 526 5.06 -14.93 21.57
C PRO A 526 4.86 -13.52 21.02
N MET A 527 4.09 -13.39 19.95
CA MET A 527 3.82 -12.08 19.35
C MET A 527 2.79 -11.32 20.18
N GLU A 528 3.06 -10.03 20.43
CA GLU A 528 2.13 -9.13 21.12
C GLU A 528 1.08 -8.51 20.17
N GLU A 529 1.38 -8.52 18.86
CA GLU A 529 0.51 -7.97 17.81
C GLU A 529 0.03 -9.08 16.85
N PRO A 530 -1.15 -8.94 16.24
CA PRO A 530 -1.63 -9.88 15.23
C PRO A 530 -0.76 -9.85 13.96
N PRO A 531 -0.52 -10.98 13.28
CA PRO A 531 -1.04 -12.32 13.59
C PRO A 531 -0.34 -12.95 14.81
N TYR A 532 -1.11 -13.48 15.76
CA TYR A 532 -0.51 -14.10 16.94
C TYR A 532 0.11 -15.46 16.59
N ARG A 533 1.44 -15.54 16.71
CA ARG A 533 2.18 -16.81 16.74
C ARG A 533 2.68 -17.08 18.15
N SER A 534 2.15 -18.13 18.76
CA SER A 534 2.53 -18.59 20.10
C SER A 534 2.95 -20.05 20.13
N ILE A 535 2.73 -20.79 19.04
CA ILE A 535 3.02 -22.23 18.93
C ILE A 535 4.26 -22.45 18.05
N ASP A 536 5.31 -23.03 18.65
CA ASP A 536 6.44 -23.60 17.93
C ASP A 536 6.07 -24.96 17.33
N ARG A 537 6.37 -25.12 16.04
CA ARG A 537 6.14 -26.33 15.25
C ARG A 537 7.38 -26.74 14.45
N ASP A 538 8.48 -25.99 14.55
CA ASP A 538 9.62 -26.17 13.64
C ASP A 538 10.35 -27.49 13.89
N PHE A 539 10.12 -28.13 15.04
CA PHE A 539 10.68 -29.43 15.37
C PHE A 539 9.66 -30.37 15.98
N TRP A 540 9.73 -31.64 15.61
CA TRP A 540 8.78 -32.67 16.04
C TRP A 540 9.41 -34.04 16.20
N LEU A 541 8.75 -34.88 17.00
CA LEU A 541 9.15 -36.27 17.22
C LEU A 541 8.56 -37.19 16.15
N ASP A 542 9.39 -38.04 15.54
CA ASP A 542 8.94 -39.18 14.76
C ASP A 542 8.35 -40.24 15.69
N GLU A 543 7.13 -40.70 15.41
CA GLU A 543 6.46 -41.70 16.24
C GLU A 543 7.11 -43.09 16.15
N LYS A 544 7.81 -43.39 15.05
CA LYS A 544 8.29 -44.74 14.77
C LYS A 544 9.55 -45.10 15.53
N ASP A 545 10.50 -44.17 15.60
CA ASP A 545 11.82 -44.41 16.18
C ASP A 545 12.21 -43.38 17.26
N GLY A 546 11.35 -42.38 17.52
CA GLY A 546 11.61 -41.32 18.46
C GLY A 546 12.73 -40.37 18.03
N SER A 547 13.15 -40.38 16.77
CA SER A 547 14.04 -39.34 16.24
C SER A 547 13.36 -37.97 16.25
N ILE A 548 14.15 -36.91 16.13
CA ILE A 548 13.66 -35.54 16.00
C ILE A 548 13.88 -35.08 14.56
N HIS A 549 12.87 -34.47 13.97
CA HIS A 549 12.99 -33.75 12.71
C HIS A 549 12.83 -32.25 12.96
N GLY A 550 13.39 -31.42 12.08
CA GLY A 550 13.07 -30.00 12.03
C GLY A 550 13.92 -29.22 11.05
N TRP A 551 14.19 -27.95 11.33
CA TRP A 551 14.81 -27.02 10.38
C TRP A 551 16.01 -26.27 10.96
N ILE A 552 17.08 -26.12 10.18
CA ILE A 552 18.28 -25.35 10.53
C ILE A 552 18.56 -24.26 9.48
N VAL A 553 19.13 -23.15 9.90
CA VAL A 553 19.59 -22.04 9.05
C VAL A 553 20.95 -22.40 8.47
N LEU A 554 21.09 -22.42 7.15
CA LEU A 554 22.37 -22.56 6.47
C LEU A 554 23.04 -21.18 6.26
N PRO A 555 24.38 -21.12 6.18
CA PRO A 555 25.06 -19.91 5.73
C PRO A 555 24.67 -19.57 4.26
N PRO A 556 24.79 -18.28 3.87
CA PRO A 556 24.68 -17.87 2.46
C PRO A 556 25.65 -18.66 1.57
N GLU A 557 25.29 -18.91 0.31
CA GLU A 557 26.07 -19.78 -0.58
C GLU A 557 27.46 -19.22 -0.94
N ASP A 558 27.58 -17.89 -0.98
CA ASP A 558 28.82 -17.18 -1.30
C ASP A 558 29.67 -16.80 -0.08
N GLU A 559 29.15 -16.97 1.13
CA GLU A 559 29.91 -16.77 2.36
C GLU A 559 30.57 -18.09 2.76
N SER A 560 31.89 -18.12 2.79
CA SER A 560 32.59 -19.25 3.37
C SER A 560 32.19 -19.37 4.85
N ALA A 561 32.15 -20.58 5.39
CA ALA A 561 31.86 -20.78 6.82
C ALA A 561 32.87 -20.07 7.75
N GLU A 562 34.02 -19.65 7.22
CA GLU A 562 35.02 -18.84 7.92
C GLU A 562 34.71 -17.34 7.88
N ASP A 563 34.06 -16.86 6.82
CA ASP A 563 33.69 -15.44 6.62
C ASP A 563 32.31 -15.09 7.18
N ALA A 564 31.41 -16.07 7.29
CA ALA A 564 30.13 -15.90 7.95
C ALA A 564 30.39 -15.54 9.43
N GLU A 565 30.12 -14.29 9.81
CA GLU A 565 30.19 -13.86 11.20
C GLU A 565 29.40 -14.86 12.05
N ARG A 566 30.08 -15.49 13.02
CA ARG A 566 29.40 -16.39 13.95
C ARG A 566 28.24 -15.60 14.55
N PRO A 567 27.01 -16.11 14.44
CA PRO A 567 25.87 -15.40 15.01
C PRO A 567 26.15 -15.16 16.49
N ASP A 568 26.11 -13.89 16.88
CA ASP A 568 26.28 -13.52 18.28
C ASP A 568 25.28 -14.34 19.09
N PRO A 569 25.72 -15.02 20.17
CA PRO A 569 24.81 -15.82 20.96
C PRO A 569 23.64 -14.95 21.43
N ILE A 570 22.42 -15.46 21.23
CA ILE A 570 21.21 -14.70 21.49
C ILE A 570 20.60 -15.21 22.80
N PRO A 571 20.17 -14.32 23.70
CA PRO A 571 19.43 -14.75 24.89
C PRO A 571 18.15 -15.48 24.47
N GLN A 572 17.99 -16.71 24.96
CA GLN A 572 16.80 -17.53 24.75
C GLN A 572 16.04 -17.76 26.05
N GLY A 573 14.72 -17.56 25.99
CA GLY A 573 13.80 -17.74 27.11
C GLY A 573 14.03 -16.76 28.27
N ARG A 574 13.38 -17.04 29.41
CA ARG A 574 13.35 -16.15 30.59
C ARG A 574 14.69 -16.04 31.33
N SER A 575 15.59 -17.00 31.15
CA SER A 575 16.89 -17.02 31.82
C SER A 575 18.02 -16.40 31.00
N GLU A 576 17.70 -15.70 29.90
CA GLU A 576 18.68 -15.05 28.99
C GLU A 576 19.83 -15.99 28.61
N ARG A 577 19.51 -17.26 28.31
CA ARG A 577 20.53 -18.27 28.01
C ARG A 577 21.16 -17.96 26.66
N MET A 578 22.47 -17.78 26.66
CA MET A 578 23.26 -17.48 25.46
C MET A 578 23.47 -18.78 24.66
N LEU A 579 22.57 -19.07 23.72
CA LEU A 579 22.64 -20.26 22.86
C LEU A 579 23.06 -19.88 21.44
N PRO A 580 23.75 -20.77 20.70
CA PRO A 580 24.14 -20.55 19.30
C PRO A 580 22.93 -20.75 18.37
N VAL A 581 21.97 -19.84 18.48
CA VAL A 581 20.74 -19.84 17.66
C VAL A 581 20.67 -18.62 16.77
N SER A 582 19.87 -18.70 15.72
CA SER A 582 19.65 -17.60 14.78
C SER A 582 18.20 -17.12 14.84
N THR A 583 18.01 -15.80 14.90
CA THR A 583 16.70 -15.13 14.81
C THR A 583 16.29 -14.82 13.36
N ARG A 584 17.11 -15.20 12.37
CA ARG A 584 16.76 -14.99 10.97
C ARG A 584 15.49 -15.78 10.65
N LEU A 585 14.47 -15.07 10.15
CA LEU A 585 13.22 -15.67 9.69
C LEU A 585 13.33 -16.15 8.24
N GLY A 586 14.25 -15.55 7.48
CA GLY A 586 14.52 -15.83 6.07
C GLY A 586 15.88 -16.43 5.75
N GLY A 587 16.04 -16.78 4.48
CA GLY A 587 17.25 -17.34 3.89
C GLY A 587 17.17 -18.85 3.65
N ARG A 588 18.34 -19.49 3.59
CA ARG A 588 18.47 -20.91 3.29
C ARG A 588 18.20 -21.74 4.53
N PHE A 589 17.15 -22.57 4.50
CA PHE A 589 16.88 -23.51 5.58
C PHE A 589 16.86 -24.94 5.09
N ALA A 590 17.63 -25.81 5.74
CA ALA A 590 17.63 -27.24 5.46
C ALA A 590 16.82 -28.02 6.50
N GLY A 591 16.23 -29.12 6.04
CA GLY A 591 15.69 -30.14 6.93
C GLY A 591 16.80 -30.81 7.72
N VAL A 592 16.55 -31.14 8.99
CA VAL A 592 17.49 -31.88 9.83
C VAL A 592 16.81 -33.08 10.47
N HIS A 593 17.51 -34.22 10.48
CA HIS A 593 17.14 -35.44 11.19
C HIS A 593 18.14 -35.69 12.30
N ILE A 594 17.66 -35.75 13.54
CA ILE A 594 18.46 -35.99 14.73
C ILE A 594 18.09 -37.37 15.26
N HIS A 595 19.02 -38.30 15.15
CA HIS A 595 18.86 -39.67 15.59
C HIS A 595 18.72 -39.76 17.12
N PRO A 596 18.12 -40.84 17.66
CA PRO A 596 17.97 -41.03 19.10
C PRO A 596 19.29 -41.03 19.90
N ASP A 597 20.42 -41.24 19.25
CA ASP A 597 21.77 -41.20 19.84
C ASP A 597 22.43 -39.81 19.81
N GLY A 598 21.75 -38.81 19.24
CA GLY A 598 22.25 -37.44 19.11
C GLY A 598 22.94 -37.12 17.79
N ARG A 599 23.16 -38.10 16.91
CA ARG A 599 23.79 -37.86 15.60
C ARG A 599 22.88 -37.01 14.70
N VAL A 600 23.46 -36.03 14.02
CA VAL A 600 22.75 -35.12 13.12
C VAL A 600 22.94 -35.54 11.66
N GLU A 601 21.86 -35.51 10.88
CA GLU A 601 21.86 -35.61 9.42
C GLU A 601 21.14 -34.39 8.83
N VAL A 602 21.80 -33.65 7.94
CA VAL A 602 21.21 -32.50 7.24
C VAL A 602 20.76 -32.93 5.85
N HIS A 603 19.50 -32.67 5.53
CA HIS A 603 18.94 -32.99 4.22
C HIS A 603 19.37 -31.97 3.16
N PRO A 604 19.76 -32.42 1.96
CA PRO A 604 20.23 -31.51 0.91
C PRO A 604 19.10 -30.65 0.36
N LEU A 605 19.41 -29.38 0.07
CA LEU A 605 18.52 -28.50 -0.67
C LEU A 605 18.63 -28.73 -2.19
N PRO A 606 17.57 -28.43 -2.95
CA PRO A 606 17.69 -28.26 -4.39
C PRO A 606 18.81 -27.26 -4.76
N PRO A 607 19.50 -27.45 -5.89
CA PRO A 607 20.51 -26.50 -6.36
C PRO A 607 19.93 -25.07 -6.52
N GLY A 608 20.74 -24.08 -6.13
CA GLY A 608 20.41 -22.66 -6.25
C GLY A 608 19.37 -22.15 -5.23
N VAL A 609 18.97 -22.95 -4.23
CA VAL A 609 18.02 -22.47 -3.19
C VAL A 609 18.62 -21.31 -2.42
N VAL A 610 17.94 -20.17 -2.51
CA VAL A 610 18.27 -18.92 -1.82
C VAL A 610 17.36 -18.64 -0.63
N GLU A 611 16.12 -19.12 -0.66
CA GLU A 611 15.09 -18.79 0.33
C GLU A 611 14.18 -20.00 0.62
N VAL A 612 13.82 -20.22 1.89
CA VAL A 612 12.92 -21.31 2.32
C VAL A 612 11.95 -20.83 3.40
N ILE A 613 10.66 -20.76 3.05
CA ILE A 613 9.56 -20.59 4.02
C ILE A 613 9.15 -21.96 4.54
N ARG A 614 8.91 -22.08 5.85
CA ARG A 614 8.63 -23.36 6.51
C ARG A 614 7.54 -23.27 7.57
N GLY A 615 7.10 -24.43 8.03
CA GLY A 615 6.39 -24.61 9.30
C GLY A 615 5.94 -26.05 9.47
N GLY A 616 6.35 -26.68 10.58
CA GLY A 616 6.20 -28.13 10.73
C GLY A 616 6.94 -28.89 9.63
N PRO A 617 6.37 -29.99 9.09
CA PRO A 617 7.00 -30.75 8.01
C PRO A 617 6.90 -30.07 6.64
N PHE A 618 6.30 -28.89 6.56
CA PHE A 618 5.97 -28.22 5.30
C PHE A 618 6.96 -27.11 4.98
N ALA A 619 7.34 -27.00 3.71
CA ALA A 619 8.15 -25.89 3.24
C ALA A 619 7.92 -25.57 1.76
N LEU A 620 8.16 -24.31 1.41
CA LEU A 620 8.27 -23.82 0.05
C LEU A 620 9.64 -23.14 -0.10
N ALA A 621 10.46 -23.66 -0.99
CA ALA A 621 11.78 -23.16 -1.31
C ALA A 621 11.77 -22.43 -2.66
N ARG A 622 12.46 -21.29 -2.72
CA ARG A 622 12.81 -20.60 -3.97
C ARG A 622 14.28 -20.84 -4.26
N ALA A 623 14.56 -21.25 -5.49
CA ALA A 623 15.90 -21.37 -6.04
C ALA A 623 16.08 -20.42 -7.22
N ASP A 624 17.23 -19.77 -7.29
CA ASP A 624 17.66 -18.99 -8.45
C ASP A 624 18.67 -19.81 -9.25
N ASN A 625 18.32 -20.19 -10.46
CA ASN A 625 19.18 -20.92 -11.38
C ASN A 625 19.31 -20.11 -12.67
N ASP A 626 20.50 -19.58 -12.93
CA ASP A 626 20.80 -18.74 -14.10
C ASP A 626 19.89 -17.51 -14.26
N GLY A 627 19.46 -16.89 -13.15
CA GLY A 627 18.56 -15.74 -13.12
C GLY A 627 17.08 -16.09 -13.26
N ALA A 628 16.74 -17.39 -13.29
CA ALA A 628 15.37 -17.87 -13.31
C ALA A 628 14.97 -18.44 -11.94
N ALA A 629 13.94 -17.85 -11.34
CA ALA A 629 13.36 -18.34 -10.11
C ALA A 629 12.58 -19.66 -10.35
N THR A 630 12.99 -20.71 -9.66
CA THR A 630 12.30 -22.01 -9.60
C THR A 630 11.83 -22.28 -8.18
N TYR A 631 10.73 -23.02 -8.04
CA TYR A 631 10.09 -23.24 -6.75
C TYR A 631 9.96 -24.73 -6.45
N HIS A 632 10.16 -25.09 -5.19
CA HIS A 632 10.10 -26.46 -4.73
C HIS A 632 9.31 -26.56 -3.45
N GLU A 633 8.47 -27.58 -3.31
CA GLU A 633 7.74 -27.84 -2.06
C GLU A 633 8.30 -29.08 -1.35
N SER A 634 8.19 -29.08 -0.02
CA SER A 634 8.42 -30.24 0.85
C SER A 634 7.23 -30.43 1.77
N THR A 635 6.85 -31.68 2.02
CA THR A 635 5.83 -32.07 3.02
C THR A 635 6.37 -33.08 4.02
N ASP A 636 7.68 -33.32 4.04
CA ASP A 636 8.35 -34.34 4.85
C ASP A 636 9.56 -33.77 5.61
N GLY A 637 9.52 -32.48 5.95
CA GLY A 637 10.56 -31.81 6.73
C GLY A 637 11.85 -31.54 5.97
N GLY A 638 11.77 -31.34 4.66
CA GLY A 638 12.91 -31.02 3.80
C GLY A 638 13.68 -32.25 3.33
N ARG A 639 13.20 -33.47 3.64
CA ARG A 639 13.82 -34.71 3.19
C ARG A 639 13.71 -34.87 1.68
N THR A 640 12.57 -34.50 1.10
CA THR A 640 12.38 -34.44 -0.35
C THR A 640 11.76 -33.12 -0.78
N PHE A 641 12.31 -32.55 -1.84
CA PHE A 641 11.78 -31.37 -2.51
C PHE A 641 11.27 -31.74 -3.89
N ARG A 642 10.10 -31.24 -4.24
CA ARG A 642 9.48 -31.46 -5.55
C ARG A 642 9.26 -30.13 -6.25
N PRO A 643 9.60 -30.00 -7.55
CA PRO A 643 9.38 -28.77 -8.28
C PRO A 643 7.89 -28.46 -8.39
N VAL A 644 7.52 -27.21 -8.16
CA VAL A 644 6.15 -26.70 -8.21
C VAL A 644 6.06 -25.44 -9.06
N VAL A 645 4.84 -25.07 -9.43
CA VAL A 645 4.56 -23.79 -10.09
C VAL A 645 4.96 -22.64 -9.16
N ALA A 646 5.53 -21.57 -9.73
CA ALA A 646 5.89 -20.36 -9.01
C ALA A 646 4.63 -19.62 -8.50
N PRO A 647 4.74 -18.79 -7.45
CA PRO A 647 3.69 -17.84 -7.11
C PRO A 647 3.43 -16.89 -8.30
N PRO A 648 2.16 -16.56 -8.55
CA PRO A 648 1.74 -15.77 -9.72
C PRO A 648 2.21 -14.32 -9.70
N VAL A 649 2.42 -13.77 -8.50
CA VAL A 649 2.89 -12.40 -8.26
C VAL A 649 3.83 -12.39 -7.06
N GLY A 650 4.74 -11.43 -7.05
CA GLY A 650 5.75 -11.27 -6.00
C GLY A 650 6.86 -12.31 -6.11
N GLU A 651 7.90 -12.11 -5.31
CA GLU A 651 8.97 -13.09 -5.13
C GLU A 651 8.91 -13.65 -3.72
N LEU A 652 9.47 -14.84 -3.52
CA LEU A 652 9.71 -15.36 -2.18
C LEU A 652 10.84 -14.55 -1.57
N ASN A 653 10.47 -13.50 -0.85
CA ASN A 653 11.40 -12.72 -0.05
C ASN A 653 10.95 -12.82 1.39
N ALA A 654 11.85 -13.28 2.26
CA ALA A 654 11.57 -13.18 3.67
C ALA A 654 11.43 -11.71 4.05
N PRO A 655 10.38 -11.35 4.79
CA PRO A 655 10.21 -10.00 5.25
C PRO A 655 11.35 -9.68 6.23
N TYR A 656 11.83 -8.45 6.16
CA TYR A 656 12.70 -7.91 7.21
C TYR A 656 11.95 -7.73 8.53
N ASP A 657 10.61 -7.68 8.48
CA ASP A 657 9.73 -7.48 9.62
C ASP A 657 9.21 -8.83 10.15
N ALA A 658 9.48 -9.09 11.43
CA ALA A 658 9.02 -10.29 12.13
C ALA A 658 7.50 -10.37 12.29
N ASN A 659 6.79 -9.25 12.10
CA ASN A 659 5.33 -9.20 12.20
C ASN A 659 4.62 -9.57 10.89
N MET A 660 5.34 -9.76 9.78
CA MET A 660 4.71 -10.16 8.53
C MET A 660 4.24 -11.62 8.54
N VAL A 661 3.04 -11.84 8.02
CA VAL A 661 2.39 -13.16 7.97
C VAL A 661 3.04 -14.04 6.91
N GLN A 662 4.13 -14.72 7.27
CA GLN A 662 4.86 -15.61 6.37
C GLN A 662 5.20 -16.94 7.03
N GLY A 663 4.79 -18.05 6.42
CA GLY A 663 5.03 -19.39 6.96
C GLY A 663 4.18 -20.44 6.27
N CYS A 664 4.53 -21.71 6.48
CA CYS A 664 3.82 -22.85 5.92
C CYS A 664 3.13 -23.69 7.00
N SER A 665 2.08 -24.40 6.61
CA SER A 665 1.37 -25.37 7.45
C SER A 665 0.72 -26.45 6.58
N GLU A 666 -0.03 -27.35 7.19
CA GLU A 666 -0.82 -28.35 6.47
C GLU A 666 -1.85 -27.75 5.48
N LEU A 667 -2.18 -26.47 5.65
CA LEU A 667 -3.10 -25.74 4.80
C LEU A 667 -2.43 -25.16 3.55
N GLY A 668 -1.10 -24.98 3.55
CA GLY A 668 -0.35 -24.36 2.46
C GLY A 668 0.72 -23.39 2.98
N CYS A 669 1.00 -22.29 2.27
CA CYS A 669 1.94 -21.25 2.69
C CYS A 669 1.39 -19.84 2.51
N ALA A 670 1.57 -18.98 3.50
CA ALA A 670 1.44 -17.53 3.37
C ALA A 670 2.80 -16.98 2.91
N LEU A 671 2.83 -16.26 1.79
CA LEU A 671 4.09 -15.93 1.09
C LEU A 671 4.61 -14.51 1.35
N GLY A 672 3.86 -13.69 2.10
CA GLY A 672 4.06 -12.24 2.12
C GLY A 672 3.26 -11.55 1.02
N ASP A 673 3.17 -10.21 1.08
CA ASP A 673 2.52 -9.35 0.07
C ASP A 673 1.04 -9.63 -0.24
N GLY A 674 0.36 -10.41 0.59
CA GLY A 674 -1.04 -10.80 0.41
C GLY A 674 -1.25 -11.99 -0.54
N VAL A 675 -0.21 -12.74 -0.89
CA VAL A 675 -0.35 -13.99 -1.67
C VAL A 675 -0.40 -15.19 -0.75
N VAL A 676 -1.42 -16.04 -0.92
CA VAL A 676 -1.60 -17.27 -0.16
C VAL A 676 -1.62 -18.46 -1.10
N ARG A 677 -0.76 -19.44 -0.84
CA ARG A 677 -0.81 -20.76 -1.45
C ARG A 677 -1.63 -21.69 -0.56
N LEU A 678 -2.74 -22.24 -1.06
CA LEU A 678 -3.57 -23.21 -0.37
C LEU A 678 -3.34 -24.61 -0.94
N GLY A 679 -3.03 -25.57 -0.06
CA GLY A 679 -2.81 -26.96 -0.39
C GLY A 679 -1.38 -27.30 -0.80
N TRP A 680 -1.18 -28.58 -1.12
CA TRP A 680 0.09 -29.20 -1.47
C TRP A 680 -0.08 -30.10 -2.70
N GLY A 681 1.02 -30.45 -3.37
CA GLY A 681 1.01 -31.33 -4.54
C GLY A 681 0.63 -30.61 -5.82
N SER A 682 1.25 -29.45 -6.12
CA SER A 682 1.12 -28.83 -7.44
C SER A 682 1.61 -29.78 -8.54
N PRO A 683 1.05 -29.74 -9.75
CA PRO A 683 1.70 -30.36 -10.89
C PRO A 683 3.11 -29.77 -11.06
N ALA A 684 4.04 -30.59 -11.58
CA ALA A 684 5.36 -30.10 -11.95
C ALA A 684 5.20 -28.90 -12.91
N PRO A 685 6.03 -27.84 -12.75
CA PRO A 685 5.95 -26.69 -13.63
C PRO A 685 6.16 -27.15 -15.07
N ALA A 686 5.38 -26.56 -15.99
CA ALA A 686 5.68 -26.72 -17.41
C ALA A 686 7.11 -26.23 -17.68
N ALA A 687 7.79 -26.84 -18.65
CA ALA A 687 9.08 -26.33 -19.09
C ALA A 687 8.96 -24.82 -19.38
N PRO A 688 9.97 -24.00 -19.01
CA PRO A 688 9.97 -22.58 -19.31
C PRO A 688 9.59 -22.38 -20.77
N LEU A 689 8.61 -21.53 -21.03
CA LEU A 689 8.32 -21.12 -22.40
C LEU A 689 9.54 -20.37 -22.92
N ASP A 690 9.91 -20.61 -24.18
CA ASP A 690 10.93 -19.81 -24.85
C ASP A 690 10.62 -18.33 -24.66
N THR A 691 11.67 -17.51 -24.45
CA THR A 691 11.53 -16.06 -24.31
C THR A 691 10.61 -15.54 -25.43
N PRO A 692 9.55 -14.78 -25.09
CA PRO A 692 8.63 -14.29 -26.10
C PRO A 692 9.41 -13.62 -27.23
N PRO A 693 9.09 -13.90 -28.50
CA PRO A 693 9.77 -13.25 -29.62
C PRO A 693 9.66 -11.74 -29.48
N ASP A 694 10.72 -11.03 -29.89
CA ASP A 694 10.72 -9.56 -29.89
C ASP A 694 9.43 -9.03 -30.53
N ILE A 695 8.67 -8.29 -29.74
CA ILE A 695 7.37 -7.79 -30.14
C ILE A 695 7.59 -6.71 -31.16
N ALA A 696 6.99 -6.89 -32.34
CA ALA A 696 7.05 -5.89 -33.40
C ALA A 696 6.63 -4.51 -32.87
N SER A 697 7.44 -3.50 -33.20
CA SER A 697 7.17 -2.10 -32.89
C SER A 697 5.78 -1.68 -33.42
N ALA A 698 4.93 -1.16 -32.54
CA ALA A 698 3.67 -0.53 -32.94
C ALA A 698 3.92 0.83 -33.65
N PRO A 699 2.91 1.47 -34.25
CA PRO A 699 3.06 2.84 -34.75
C PRO A 699 3.45 3.82 -33.64
N GLU A 700 4.45 4.66 -33.90
CA GLU A 700 4.76 5.80 -33.04
C GLU A 700 3.62 6.84 -33.12
N PRO A 701 3.30 7.55 -32.02
CA PRO A 701 2.30 8.60 -32.04
C PRO A 701 2.73 9.72 -33.01
N PRO A 702 1.83 10.29 -33.83
CA PRO A 702 2.13 11.41 -34.73
C PRO A 702 2.32 12.74 -33.98
N VAL A 703 2.66 12.71 -32.69
CA VAL A 703 2.70 13.86 -31.81
C VAL A 703 4.14 14.19 -31.47
N LYS A 704 4.56 15.41 -31.83
CA LYS A 704 5.83 15.96 -31.35
C LYS A 704 5.75 16.11 -29.84
N ARG A 705 6.58 15.35 -29.12
CA ARG A 705 6.80 15.55 -27.68
C ARG A 705 7.49 16.90 -27.47
N LEU A 706 7.28 17.52 -26.32
CA LEU A 706 8.01 18.74 -25.94
C LEU A 706 9.51 18.40 -25.86
N GLY A 707 10.26 18.85 -26.87
CA GLY A 707 11.72 18.78 -26.85
C GLY A 707 12.30 19.81 -25.88
N SER A 708 13.57 19.63 -25.55
CA SER A 708 14.37 20.67 -24.92
C SER A 708 14.49 21.87 -25.87
N LEU A 709 14.27 23.09 -25.35
CA LEU A 709 14.49 24.31 -26.10
C LEU A 709 16.00 24.60 -26.14
N PRO A 710 16.65 24.60 -27.32
CA PRO A 710 18.06 24.93 -27.42
C PRO A 710 18.28 26.41 -27.08
N LEU A 711 19.27 26.70 -26.24
CA LEU A 711 19.65 28.04 -25.82
C LEU A 711 21.16 28.21 -25.94
N ARG A 712 21.60 29.12 -26.80
CA ARG A 712 23.01 29.49 -26.99
C ARG A 712 23.30 30.83 -26.34
N CYS A 713 24.25 30.88 -25.42
CA CYS A 713 24.59 32.04 -24.61
C CYS A 713 26.04 32.49 -24.82
N ARG A 714 26.30 33.80 -24.76
CA ARG A 714 27.65 34.38 -24.78
C ARG A 714 27.78 35.41 -23.67
N LEU A 715 28.77 35.27 -22.80
CA LEU A 715 29.04 36.23 -21.72
C LEU A 715 29.80 37.46 -22.25
N GLU A 716 29.40 38.66 -21.83
CA GLU A 716 30.03 39.93 -22.20
C GLU A 716 31.28 40.17 -21.36
N ARG A 717 32.36 39.44 -21.67
CA ARG A 717 33.63 39.33 -20.93
C ARG A 717 33.45 38.75 -19.52
N PRO A 718 34.12 37.63 -19.17
CA PRO A 718 34.15 37.17 -17.79
C PRO A 718 34.76 38.28 -16.94
N GLY A 719 34.01 38.81 -15.97
CA GLY A 719 34.60 39.66 -14.94
C GLY A 719 35.78 38.90 -14.33
N ALA A 720 36.90 39.58 -14.10
CA ALA A 720 38.04 38.97 -13.43
C ALA A 720 37.51 38.26 -12.16
N PRO A 721 37.81 36.95 -11.97
CA PRO A 721 37.25 36.21 -10.85
C PRO A 721 37.58 36.96 -9.57
N ALA A 722 36.54 37.33 -8.80
CA ALA A 722 36.76 37.91 -7.49
C ALA A 722 37.67 36.95 -6.70
N PRO A 723 38.73 37.43 -6.03
CA PRO A 723 39.63 36.56 -5.29
C PRO A 723 38.80 35.72 -4.32
N ARG A 724 38.87 34.38 -4.48
CA ARG A 724 38.29 33.43 -3.52
C ARG A 724 39.04 33.65 -2.21
N GLY A 725 38.50 34.48 -1.33
CA GLY A 725 39.02 34.61 0.02
C GLY A 725 38.76 33.30 0.75
N ASP A 726 39.82 32.64 1.24
CA ASP A 726 39.77 31.40 2.02
C ASP A 726 39.09 31.55 3.41
N SER A 727 38.32 32.62 3.63
CA SER A 727 37.55 32.71 4.86
C SER A 727 36.39 31.72 4.80
N LYS A 728 36.21 30.96 5.89
CA LYS A 728 34.97 30.25 6.24
C LYS A 728 33.81 31.25 6.43
N ALA A 729 33.58 32.12 5.46
CA ALA A 729 32.51 33.08 5.44
C ALA A 729 31.21 32.31 5.30
N ASP A 730 30.29 32.57 6.21
CA ASP A 730 28.90 32.14 6.13
C ASP A 730 28.43 32.28 4.68
N ALA A 731 28.03 31.16 4.07
CA ALA A 731 27.63 31.12 2.68
C ALA A 731 26.61 32.23 2.42
N ALA A 732 26.97 33.19 1.56
CA ALA A 732 26.10 34.32 1.28
C ALA A 732 24.73 33.78 0.80
N PRO A 733 23.61 34.28 1.35
CA PRO A 733 22.29 33.75 1.01
C PRO A 733 22.02 33.95 -0.48
N LEU A 734 21.40 32.94 -1.10
CA LEU A 734 21.01 33.00 -2.50
C LEU A 734 19.99 34.13 -2.71
N PRO A 735 20.02 34.80 -3.88
CA PRO A 735 18.98 35.74 -4.21
C PRO A 735 17.62 35.03 -4.29
N ALA A 736 16.57 35.69 -3.79
CA ALA A 736 15.20 35.24 -3.96
C ALA A 736 14.84 35.27 -5.46
N SER A 737 14.41 34.12 -5.98
CA SER A 737 14.10 33.90 -7.41
C SER A 737 13.01 32.83 -7.56
N LEU A 738 12.47 32.61 -8.76
CA LEU A 738 11.38 31.64 -8.97
C LEU A 738 11.79 30.21 -8.61
N ARG A 739 13.07 29.92 -8.79
CA ARG A 739 13.62 28.58 -8.61
C ARG A 739 14.23 28.35 -7.24
N THR A 740 14.14 29.26 -6.27
CA THR A 740 14.66 29.03 -4.90
C THR A 740 14.00 27.78 -4.30
N PRO A 741 14.76 26.77 -3.78
CA PRO A 741 14.14 25.55 -3.30
C PRO A 741 13.31 25.84 -2.04
N PRO A 742 12.20 25.12 -1.84
CA PRO A 742 11.51 25.15 -0.55
C PRO A 742 12.47 24.73 0.57
N GLY A 743 12.34 25.35 1.75
CA GLY A 743 13.14 25.04 2.95
C GLY A 743 14.53 25.67 2.99
N VAL A 744 15.00 26.32 1.92
CA VAL A 744 16.26 27.09 1.97
C VAL A 744 15.99 28.46 2.59
N ALA A 745 16.86 28.87 3.51
CA ALA A 745 16.81 30.21 4.11
C ALA A 745 16.95 31.26 3.00
N VAL A 746 15.92 32.08 2.83
CA VAL A 746 15.91 33.17 1.87
C VAL A 746 16.32 34.42 2.60
N GLY A 747 17.54 34.93 2.38
CA GLY A 747 18.03 36.14 3.04
C GLY A 747 18.58 35.94 4.46
N LEU A 748 18.73 37.04 5.19
CA LEU A 748 19.40 37.12 6.49
C LEU A 748 18.59 37.95 7.48
N VAL A 749 18.39 37.42 8.69
CA VAL A 749 17.74 38.14 9.79
C VAL A 749 18.79 38.67 10.76
N ARG A 750 18.81 39.99 10.99
CA ARG A 750 19.68 40.65 11.98
C ARG A 750 18.92 41.75 12.71
N ALA A 751 18.95 41.73 14.04
CA ALA A 751 18.34 42.74 14.91
C ALA A 751 16.88 43.08 14.54
N GLY A 752 16.05 42.03 14.35
CA GLY A 752 14.64 42.20 13.97
C GLY A 752 14.43 42.78 12.56
N SER A 753 15.46 42.79 11.72
CA SER A 753 15.37 43.19 10.31
C SER A 753 15.70 42.01 9.42
N PHE A 754 14.84 41.75 8.45
CA PHE A 754 15.02 40.73 7.43
C PHE A 754 15.58 41.39 6.15
N THR A 755 16.74 40.95 5.68
CA THR A 755 17.37 41.46 4.46
C THR A 755 17.54 40.35 3.43
N VAL A 756 17.11 40.60 2.19
CA VAL A 756 17.17 39.63 1.09
C VAL A 756 17.60 40.32 -0.19
N ASP A 757 18.49 39.68 -0.94
CA ASP A 757 18.80 40.09 -2.31
C ASP A 757 17.73 39.50 -3.24
N VAL A 758 17.03 40.36 -3.99
CA VAL A 758 15.89 39.98 -4.83
C VAL A 758 16.30 40.10 -6.28
N GLY A 759 16.35 38.96 -6.97
CA GLY A 759 16.47 38.91 -8.42
C GLY A 759 15.07 38.89 -9.03
N LEU A 760 14.63 40.00 -9.62
CA LEU A 760 13.33 39.99 -10.31
C LEU A 760 13.36 38.98 -11.46
N PRO A 761 12.31 38.15 -11.63
CA PRO A 761 12.25 37.16 -12.69
C PRO A 761 12.28 37.84 -14.06
N PHE A 762 13.01 37.24 -15.01
CA PHE A 762 13.12 37.72 -16.40
C PHE A 762 13.65 39.15 -16.56
N ASP A 763 14.27 39.69 -15.52
CA ASP A 763 14.89 41.00 -15.54
C ASP A 763 16.41 40.81 -15.54
N PRO A 764 17.14 41.14 -16.61
CA PRO A 764 18.60 40.93 -16.67
C PRO A 764 19.40 41.94 -15.83
N ARG A 765 18.74 42.78 -15.01
CA ARG A 765 19.43 43.67 -14.07
C ARG A 765 19.95 42.90 -12.84
N PRO A 766 21.04 43.38 -12.20
CA PRO A 766 21.56 42.78 -10.97
C PRO A 766 20.52 42.70 -9.85
N PRO A 767 20.61 41.71 -8.94
CA PRO A 767 19.74 41.61 -7.78
C PRO A 767 19.75 42.89 -6.94
N ARG A 768 18.58 43.28 -6.42
CA ARG A 768 18.45 44.45 -5.55
C ARG A 768 18.22 44.02 -4.10
N ARG A 769 18.85 44.71 -3.16
CA ARG A 769 18.67 44.42 -1.73
C ARG A 769 17.37 45.02 -1.21
N ALA A 770 16.56 44.19 -0.56
CA ALA A 770 15.35 44.60 0.17
C ALA A 770 15.53 44.34 1.68
N THR A 771 15.05 45.25 2.51
CA THR A 771 15.11 45.14 3.98
C THR A 771 13.74 45.42 4.58
N PHE A 772 13.28 44.53 5.44
CA PHE A 772 11.97 44.53 6.09
C PHE A 772 12.14 44.56 7.61
N LYS A 773 11.26 45.27 8.32
CA LYS A 773 11.22 45.22 9.79
C LYS A 773 10.34 44.07 10.24
N ALA A 774 10.91 43.07 10.90
CA ALA A 774 10.20 41.89 11.37
C ALA A 774 10.80 41.41 12.70
N PRO A 775 10.45 42.09 13.82
CA PRO A 775 11.09 41.86 15.12
C PRO A 775 10.85 40.46 15.69
N SER A 776 9.78 39.78 15.26
CA SER A 776 9.43 38.43 15.71
C SER A 776 10.13 37.30 14.95
N LEU A 777 10.87 37.59 13.88
CA LEU A 777 11.52 36.55 13.08
C LEU A 777 12.92 36.25 13.59
N THR A 778 13.20 34.96 13.73
CA THR A 778 14.55 34.44 14.01
C THR A 778 15.16 33.81 12.76
N ARG A 779 14.33 33.23 11.90
CA ARG A 779 14.68 32.64 10.61
C ARG A 779 13.51 32.83 9.64
N VAL A 780 13.80 32.99 8.35
CA VAL A 780 12.78 33.10 7.31
C VAL A 780 12.91 31.91 6.37
N GLU A 781 12.01 30.95 6.56
CA GLU A 781 11.75 29.87 5.62
C GLU A 781 10.37 30.08 5.02
N GLY A 782 10.27 29.92 3.71
CA GLY A 782 9.03 30.21 3.02
C GLY A 782 9.04 29.79 1.57
N ALA A 783 7.89 29.95 0.93
CA ALA A 783 7.72 29.72 -0.50
C ALA A 783 7.78 31.05 -1.25
N ILE A 784 8.56 31.10 -2.33
CA ILE A 784 8.52 32.21 -3.28
C ILE A 784 7.32 32.03 -4.20
N VAL A 785 6.45 33.04 -4.24
CA VAL A 785 5.26 33.04 -5.08
C VAL A 785 5.42 34.08 -6.18
N PRO A 786 5.37 33.68 -7.47
CA PRO A 786 5.36 34.63 -8.58
C PRO A 786 4.09 35.46 -8.59
N VAL A 787 4.21 36.75 -8.94
CA VAL A 787 3.06 37.64 -9.13
C VAL A 787 3.07 38.21 -10.54
N LEU A 788 2.05 37.91 -11.34
CA LEU A 788 1.87 38.49 -12.67
C LEU A 788 1.43 39.96 -12.55
N LEU A 789 2.24 40.85 -13.11
CA LEU A 789 2.07 42.30 -13.05
C LEU A 789 1.54 42.87 -14.37
N ALA A 790 0.90 44.04 -14.30
CA ALA A 790 0.42 44.75 -15.49
C ALA A 790 1.55 45.39 -16.32
N THR A 791 2.71 45.60 -15.74
CA THR A 791 3.77 46.41 -16.34
C THR A 791 4.60 45.60 -17.33
N ASP A 792 4.86 46.15 -18.52
CA ASP A 792 5.74 45.51 -19.50
C ASP A 792 7.20 45.44 -19.03
N ALA A 793 7.69 46.42 -18.27
CA ALA A 793 9.10 46.47 -17.86
C ALA A 793 9.52 45.31 -16.94
N SER A 794 8.66 44.95 -15.97
CA SER A 794 8.85 43.82 -15.07
C SER A 794 7.52 43.08 -14.97
N PRO A 795 7.22 42.15 -15.88
CA PRO A 795 5.92 41.50 -15.96
C PRO A 795 5.66 40.53 -14.80
N VAL A 796 6.68 40.22 -14.00
CA VAL A 796 6.60 39.29 -12.88
C VAL A 796 7.30 39.90 -11.66
N GLY A 797 6.56 40.06 -10.58
CA GLY A 797 7.08 40.33 -9.25
C GLY A 797 7.15 39.05 -8.42
N LEU A 798 7.62 39.16 -7.18
CA LEU A 798 7.66 38.05 -6.24
C LEU A 798 7.04 38.49 -4.91
N PHE A 799 6.48 37.55 -4.16
CA PHE A 799 6.40 37.68 -2.71
C PHE A 799 6.91 36.42 -2.03
N LEU A 800 7.49 36.58 -0.84
CA LEU A 800 7.89 35.48 0.02
C LEU A 800 6.77 35.24 1.04
N ARG A 801 6.23 34.03 1.05
CA ARG A 801 5.21 33.59 1.99
C ARG A 801 5.85 32.78 3.11
N THR A 802 5.67 33.21 4.34
CA THR A 802 5.89 32.40 5.56
C THR A 802 4.54 31.97 6.13
N PRO A 803 4.50 31.14 7.19
CA PRO A 803 3.23 30.73 7.81
C PRO A 803 2.36 31.89 8.30
N GLU A 804 2.98 33.01 8.70
CA GLU A 804 2.28 34.13 9.34
C GLU A 804 2.42 35.46 8.59
N LEU A 805 3.41 35.58 7.70
CA LEU A 805 3.78 36.86 7.07
C LEU A 805 3.99 36.71 5.57
N ARG A 806 3.78 37.82 4.87
CA ARG A 806 4.07 38.02 3.45
C ARG A 806 5.04 39.17 3.28
N PHE A 807 6.08 38.96 2.48
CA PHE A 807 7.04 40.00 2.09
C PHE A 807 6.94 40.27 0.60
N ASP A 808 6.56 41.50 0.23
CA ASP A 808 6.39 41.88 -1.17
C ASP A 808 7.75 42.21 -1.81
N LEU A 809 8.29 41.26 -2.58
CA LEU A 809 9.61 41.31 -3.20
C LEU A 809 9.52 41.89 -4.62
N GLY A 810 9.05 43.13 -4.73
CA GLY A 810 8.98 43.88 -6.00
C GLY A 810 7.66 43.97 -6.69
N LEU A 811 6.62 44.17 -5.90
CA LEU A 811 5.32 44.61 -6.38
C LEU A 811 5.31 46.15 -6.57
N PRO A 812 4.74 46.66 -7.68
CA PRO A 812 4.60 48.08 -7.91
C PRO A 812 3.67 48.72 -6.88
N GLY A 813 3.97 49.94 -6.44
CA GLY A 813 3.10 50.70 -5.55
C GLY A 813 3.05 50.20 -4.09
N SER A 814 4.01 49.38 -3.65
CA SER A 814 4.19 49.06 -2.23
C SER A 814 5.23 50.00 -1.59
N PRO A 815 4.83 51.15 -1.00
CA PRO A 815 5.75 52.03 -0.29
C PRO A 815 6.13 51.48 1.09
N SER A 816 5.33 50.56 1.64
CA SER A 816 5.59 49.95 2.95
C SER A 816 6.56 48.78 2.80
N ARG A 817 7.65 48.85 3.55
CA ARG A 817 8.61 47.74 3.75
C ARG A 817 8.22 46.89 4.97
N ASP A 818 6.98 46.99 5.42
CA ASP A 818 6.49 46.22 6.54
C ASP A 818 5.91 44.90 6.03
N PRO A 819 6.18 43.77 6.70
CA PRO A 819 5.57 42.49 6.36
C PRO A 819 4.05 42.57 6.55
N VAL A 820 3.31 41.97 5.63
CA VAL A 820 1.85 41.91 5.71
C VAL A 820 1.45 40.60 6.41
N PRO A 821 0.61 40.63 7.45
CA PRO A 821 0.10 39.41 8.06
C PRO A 821 -0.64 38.53 7.04
N LEU A 822 -0.36 37.23 7.03
CA LEU A 822 -0.97 36.25 6.15
C LEU A 822 -1.04 34.91 6.88
N GLN A 823 -2.20 34.62 7.49
CA GLN A 823 -2.46 33.36 8.17
C GLN A 823 -3.10 32.38 7.18
N HIS A 824 -2.28 31.56 6.53
CA HIS A 824 -2.75 30.50 5.63
C HIS A 824 -1.70 29.42 5.56
N ASN A 825 -2.09 28.15 5.67
CA ASN A 825 -1.17 27.02 5.64
C ASN A 825 -0.95 26.46 4.23
N GLY A 826 -1.85 26.75 3.27
CA GLY A 826 -1.76 26.25 1.90
C GLY A 826 -0.62 26.85 1.07
N VAL A 827 -0.14 26.09 0.08
CA VAL A 827 0.97 26.49 -0.80
C VAL A 827 0.43 27.18 -2.06
N PHE A 828 0.75 28.46 -2.20
CA PHE A 828 0.43 29.21 -3.42
C PHE A 828 1.44 28.92 -4.53
N THR A 829 0.95 28.62 -5.73
CA THR A 829 1.75 28.40 -6.94
C THR A 829 2.01 29.69 -7.69
N ALA A 830 1.01 30.58 -7.73
CA ALA A 830 1.09 31.83 -8.47
C ALA A 830 0.12 32.86 -7.90
N ALA A 831 0.37 34.12 -8.21
CA ALA A 831 -0.52 35.23 -7.95
C ALA A 831 -0.60 36.19 -9.14
N ALA A 832 -1.59 37.06 -9.15
CA ALA A 832 -1.74 38.13 -10.12
C ALA A 832 -2.21 39.42 -9.44
N ASP A 833 -1.61 40.54 -9.82
CA ASP A 833 -1.91 41.86 -9.26
C ASP A 833 -3.24 42.42 -9.80
N LEU A 834 -4.21 42.70 -8.94
CA LEU A 834 -5.48 43.31 -9.32
C LEU A 834 -5.44 44.85 -9.27
N GLY A 835 -4.30 45.43 -8.87
CA GLY A 835 -4.14 46.85 -8.58
C GLY A 835 -4.48 47.19 -7.12
N ARG A 836 -4.00 48.34 -6.65
CA ARG A 836 -4.19 48.84 -5.26
C ARG A 836 -3.70 47.87 -4.17
N GLY A 837 -2.80 46.94 -4.49
CA GLY A 837 -2.25 45.96 -3.56
C GLY A 837 -3.11 44.69 -3.36
N ASP A 838 -4.22 44.57 -4.08
CA ASP A 838 -5.04 43.36 -4.10
C ASP A 838 -4.38 42.28 -4.99
N LEU A 839 -4.30 41.05 -4.49
CA LEU A 839 -3.76 39.91 -5.25
C LEU A 839 -4.83 38.83 -5.41
N LEU A 840 -4.91 38.23 -6.59
CA LEU A 840 -5.53 36.92 -6.76
C LEU A 840 -4.44 35.86 -6.66
N THR A 841 -4.59 34.88 -5.79
CA THR A 841 -3.61 33.80 -5.57
C THR A 841 -4.21 32.44 -5.93
N LEU A 842 -3.39 31.52 -6.46
CA LEU A 842 -3.75 30.16 -6.83
C LEU A 842 -2.98 29.16 -5.95
N GLN A 843 -3.69 28.19 -5.36
CA GLN A 843 -3.13 27.11 -4.55
C GLN A 843 -2.96 25.81 -5.35
N ALA A 844 -1.78 25.20 -5.27
CA ALA A 844 -1.34 24.08 -6.12
C ALA A 844 -2.19 22.80 -5.99
N GLY A 845 -2.56 22.47 -4.75
CA GLY A 845 -3.19 21.19 -4.40
C GLY A 845 -4.66 21.14 -4.82
N ASP A 846 -5.42 22.10 -4.33
CA ASP A 846 -6.88 22.06 -4.36
C ASP A 846 -7.50 22.85 -5.52
N GLY A 847 -6.65 23.48 -6.36
CA GLY A 847 -7.11 24.37 -7.42
C GLY A 847 -7.91 25.55 -6.88
N GLU A 848 -7.63 25.98 -5.66
CA GLU A 848 -8.35 27.08 -5.02
C GLU A 848 -7.75 28.43 -5.38
N LEU A 849 -8.64 29.37 -5.69
CA LEU A 849 -8.31 30.76 -5.91
C LEU A 849 -8.72 31.56 -4.68
N PHE A 850 -7.82 32.42 -4.20
CA PHE A 850 -8.08 33.31 -3.08
C PHE A 850 -7.81 34.76 -3.47
N LEU A 851 -8.71 35.66 -3.05
CA LEU A 851 -8.51 37.09 -3.09
C LEU A 851 -7.82 37.54 -1.80
N LEU A 852 -6.65 38.16 -1.93
CA LEU A 852 -5.84 38.68 -0.84
C LEU A 852 -5.87 40.21 -0.85
N ARG A 853 -6.51 40.81 0.16
CA ARG A 853 -6.64 42.27 0.33
C ARG A 853 -6.12 42.70 1.70
N GLY A 854 -5.01 43.45 1.72
CA GLY A 854 -4.43 43.97 2.97
C GLY A 854 -4.09 42.90 4.02
N GLY A 855 -3.75 41.68 3.59
CA GLY A 855 -3.47 40.52 4.46
C GLY A 855 -4.66 39.59 4.71
N LEU A 856 -5.89 40.05 4.42
CA LEU A 856 -7.08 39.22 4.53
C LEU A 856 -7.22 38.32 3.30
N LEU A 857 -7.14 37.02 3.52
CA LEU A 857 -7.37 36.00 2.52
C LEU A 857 -8.85 35.60 2.49
N ARG A 858 -9.51 35.72 1.34
CA ARG A 858 -10.87 35.24 1.14
C ARG A 858 -10.89 34.25 -0.03
N ARG A 859 -11.49 33.09 0.18
CA ARG A 859 -11.72 32.14 -0.90
C ARG A 859 -12.57 32.82 -1.98
N PHE A 860 -12.04 32.84 -3.20
CA PHE A 860 -12.68 33.46 -4.35
C PHE A 860 -13.50 32.43 -5.11
N THR A 861 -12.87 31.34 -5.57
CA THR A 861 -13.56 30.21 -6.23
C THR A 861 -12.68 28.96 -6.11
N GLN A 862 -13.25 27.77 -6.34
CA GLN A 862 -12.49 26.52 -6.42
C GLN A 862 -12.66 25.89 -7.79
N MET A 863 -11.57 25.35 -8.33
CA MET A 863 -11.57 24.60 -9.57
C MET A 863 -11.84 23.13 -9.31
N GLY A 864 -12.62 22.50 -10.20
CA GLY A 864 -12.75 21.05 -10.19
C GLY A 864 -11.45 20.45 -10.68
N ARG A 865 -10.64 19.88 -9.78
CA ARG A 865 -9.42 19.19 -10.17
C ARG A 865 -9.75 17.74 -10.47
N VAL A 866 -9.66 17.35 -11.74
CA VAL A 866 -9.73 15.95 -12.15
C VAL A 866 -8.41 15.27 -11.77
N PRO A 867 -8.41 14.14 -11.05
CA PRO A 867 -7.18 13.52 -10.51
C PRO A 867 -6.06 13.29 -11.53
N ASP A 868 -6.39 12.98 -12.78
CA ASP A 868 -5.39 12.73 -13.84
C ASP A 868 -4.87 14.00 -14.54
N VAL A 869 -5.42 15.17 -14.19
CA VAL A 869 -4.89 16.51 -14.58
C VAL A 869 -3.69 16.89 -13.73
N THR A 870 -3.25 16.02 -12.81
CA THR A 870 -2.01 16.21 -12.04
C THR A 870 -0.79 16.50 -12.91
N ARG A 871 -0.79 16.07 -14.19
CA ARG A 871 0.28 16.39 -15.14
C ARG A 871 0.19 17.78 -15.78
N HIS A 872 -0.96 18.46 -15.66
CA HIS A 872 -1.07 19.85 -16.07
C HIS A 872 -0.66 20.75 -14.91
N ARG A 873 0.26 21.66 -15.20
CA ARG A 873 0.61 22.71 -14.24
C ARG A 873 -0.43 23.81 -14.34
N LEU A 874 -1.19 23.98 -13.25
CA LEU A 874 -2.14 25.08 -13.12
C LEU A 874 -1.38 26.36 -12.78
N GLY A 875 -1.76 27.45 -13.44
CA GLY A 875 -1.18 28.75 -13.25
C GLY A 875 -2.22 29.85 -13.36
N LEU A 876 -1.77 31.08 -13.17
CA LEU A 876 -2.54 32.26 -13.57
C LEU A 876 -1.98 32.78 -14.88
N ALA A 877 -2.83 33.43 -15.64
CA ALA A 877 -2.48 34.18 -16.82
C ALA A 877 -3.08 35.58 -16.73
N ARG A 878 -2.34 36.57 -17.22
CA ARG A 878 -2.77 37.97 -17.25
C ARG A 878 -2.76 38.49 -18.68
N ARG A 879 -3.87 39.05 -19.13
CA ARG A 879 -3.91 39.72 -20.44
C ARG A 879 -3.00 40.95 -20.42
N ARG A 880 -2.24 41.13 -21.50
CA ARG A 880 -1.56 42.40 -21.79
C ARG A 880 -2.63 43.46 -22.05
N GLY A 881 -2.41 44.69 -21.60
CA GLY A 881 -3.40 45.77 -21.73
C GLY A 881 -3.42 46.74 -20.55
N ASP A 882 -4.47 47.56 -20.51
CA ASP A 882 -4.65 48.64 -19.54
C ASP A 882 -4.64 48.11 -18.09
N ALA A 883 -3.70 48.64 -17.30
CA ALA A 883 -3.56 48.32 -15.88
C ALA A 883 -4.83 48.64 -15.07
N ALA A 884 -5.69 49.54 -15.55
CA ALA A 884 -6.94 49.90 -14.88
C ALA A 884 -8.03 48.83 -14.96
N SER A 885 -7.93 47.87 -15.90
CA SER A 885 -8.93 46.81 -16.10
C SER A 885 -8.28 45.43 -16.22
N PRO A 886 -7.80 44.85 -15.09
CA PRO A 886 -7.12 43.57 -15.11
C PRO A 886 -8.03 42.47 -15.66
N ARG A 887 -7.64 41.89 -16.80
CA ARG A 887 -8.23 40.65 -17.31
C ARG A 887 -7.31 39.50 -16.95
N LEU A 888 -7.81 38.60 -16.12
CA LEU A 888 -7.12 37.41 -15.68
C LEU A 888 -7.74 36.18 -16.32
N ALA A 889 -6.95 35.12 -16.42
CA ALA A 889 -7.39 33.79 -16.74
C ALA A 889 -6.65 32.79 -15.84
N VAL A 890 -7.21 31.61 -15.69
CA VAL A 890 -6.45 30.45 -15.20
C VAL A 890 -5.82 29.78 -16.41
N SER A 891 -4.54 29.43 -16.30
CA SER A 891 -3.85 28.62 -17.29
C SER A 891 -3.70 27.17 -16.82
N ALA A 892 -3.74 26.25 -17.77
CA ALA A 892 -3.29 24.88 -17.58
C ALA A 892 -2.26 24.57 -18.68
N VAL A 893 -1.07 24.14 -18.29
CA VAL A 893 0.03 23.81 -19.21
C VAL A 893 0.35 22.33 -19.10
N SER A 894 0.21 21.58 -20.19
CA SER A 894 0.59 20.16 -20.25
C SER A 894 2.12 20.05 -20.25
N GLY A 895 2.68 19.31 -19.29
CA GLY A 895 4.15 19.16 -19.15
C GLY A 895 4.84 18.37 -20.25
N THR A 896 4.07 17.73 -21.15
CA THR A 896 4.53 16.69 -22.09
C THR A 896 4.18 17.05 -23.54
N SER A 897 2.92 17.42 -23.81
CA SER A 897 2.49 17.93 -25.11
C SER A 897 2.83 19.41 -25.29
N GLY A 898 3.09 20.13 -24.19
CA GLY A 898 3.31 21.56 -24.18
C GLY A 898 2.04 22.40 -24.38
N ASP A 899 0.85 21.81 -24.48
CA ASP A 899 -0.39 22.56 -24.72
C ASP A 899 -0.68 23.56 -23.62
N ILE A 900 -1.20 24.72 -24.04
CA ILE A 900 -1.60 25.81 -23.15
C ILE A 900 -3.10 26.05 -23.31
N LEU A 901 -3.83 25.83 -22.23
CA LEU A 901 -5.26 26.10 -22.12
C LEU A 901 -5.48 27.33 -21.23
N LEU A 902 -6.49 28.14 -21.57
CA LEU A 902 -6.90 29.30 -20.79
C LEU A 902 -8.40 29.25 -20.49
N ALA A 903 -8.78 29.63 -19.27
CA ALA A 903 -10.14 29.97 -18.88
C ALA A 903 -10.19 31.38 -18.30
N ASP A 904 -10.87 32.30 -18.98
CA ASP A 904 -10.99 33.69 -18.52
C ASP A 904 -11.70 33.76 -17.17
N LEU A 905 -11.24 34.64 -16.29
CA LEU A 905 -11.78 34.78 -14.94
C LEU A 905 -12.76 35.96 -14.88
N ASP A 906 -14.03 35.69 -14.56
CA ASP A 906 -14.99 36.76 -14.25
C ASP A 906 -14.83 37.15 -12.77
N LEU A 907 -14.04 38.19 -12.53
CA LEU A 907 -13.76 38.73 -11.20
C LEU A 907 -15.03 39.17 -10.44
N ALA A 908 -16.08 39.59 -11.15
CA ALA A 908 -17.32 40.06 -10.54
C ALA A 908 -18.21 38.91 -10.09
N ARG A 909 -18.23 37.81 -10.86
CA ARG A 909 -19.08 36.63 -10.56
C ARG A 909 -18.36 35.52 -9.80
N ALA A 910 -17.04 35.61 -9.65
CA ALA A 910 -16.20 34.53 -9.12
C ALA A 910 -16.34 33.19 -9.88
N THR A 911 -16.39 33.30 -11.20
CA THR A 911 -16.59 32.17 -12.12
C THR A 911 -15.48 32.09 -13.16
N LEU A 912 -15.26 30.89 -13.68
CA LEU A 912 -14.42 30.66 -14.85
C LEU A 912 -15.28 30.66 -16.12
N GLY A 913 -14.81 31.37 -17.13
CA GLY A 913 -15.32 31.30 -18.49
C GLY A 913 -14.92 29.99 -19.18
N PRO A 914 -15.30 29.83 -20.46
CA PRO A 914 -15.03 28.62 -21.22
C PRO A 914 -13.52 28.41 -21.44
N VAL A 915 -13.08 27.15 -21.34
CA VAL A 915 -11.72 26.75 -21.68
C VAL A 915 -11.49 26.83 -23.18
N ARG A 916 -10.38 27.44 -23.56
CA ARG A 916 -9.92 27.50 -24.95
C ARG A 916 -8.45 27.14 -25.05
N ALA A 917 -8.08 26.46 -26.13
CA ALA A 917 -6.69 26.32 -26.52
C ALA A 917 -6.13 27.71 -26.85
N ALA A 918 -5.02 28.06 -26.21
CA ALA A 918 -4.38 29.37 -26.37
C ALA A 918 -3.05 29.27 -27.11
N GLY A 919 -2.37 28.13 -27.07
CA GLY A 919 -1.07 27.94 -27.69
C GLY A 919 -0.46 26.59 -27.37
N SER A 920 0.79 26.39 -27.75
CA SER A 920 1.58 25.22 -27.37
C SER A 920 3.05 25.59 -27.25
N LEU A 921 3.70 25.05 -26.22
CA LEU A 921 5.12 25.20 -25.98
C LEU A 921 5.98 24.55 -27.08
N THR A 922 5.45 23.59 -27.84
CA THR A 922 6.16 23.02 -28.99
C THR A 922 6.27 24.00 -30.17
N ASN A 923 5.44 25.05 -30.17
CA ASN A 923 5.40 26.09 -31.19
C ASN A 923 5.88 27.44 -30.62
N LEU A 924 6.75 27.40 -29.60
CA LEU A 924 7.40 28.60 -29.09
C LEU A 924 8.19 29.25 -30.23
N ASP A 925 7.85 30.50 -30.54
CA ASP A 925 8.64 31.35 -31.41
C ASP A 925 9.57 32.18 -30.50
N PRO A 926 10.87 31.85 -30.42
CA PRO A 926 11.83 32.58 -29.61
C PRO A 926 12.39 33.80 -30.35
N SER A 927 11.93 34.08 -31.58
CA SER A 927 12.54 35.12 -32.39
C SER A 927 12.36 36.50 -31.74
N PRO A 928 13.35 37.39 -31.86
CA PRO A 928 13.22 38.81 -31.49
C PRO A 928 12.01 39.49 -32.16
N ALA A 929 11.54 38.92 -33.28
CA ALA A 929 10.39 39.40 -34.04
C ALA A 929 9.03 38.96 -33.45
N CYS A 930 8.99 38.06 -32.46
CA CYS A 930 7.77 37.65 -31.78
C CYS A 930 7.24 38.81 -30.93
N ARG A 931 6.58 39.77 -31.57
CA ARG A 931 5.81 40.83 -30.92
C ARG A 931 4.50 40.19 -30.48
N PRO A 932 4.29 39.97 -29.17
CA PRO A 932 3.05 39.38 -28.73
C PRO A 932 1.91 40.37 -29.01
N ASP A 933 0.75 39.83 -29.36
CA ASP A 933 -0.48 40.60 -29.51
C ASP A 933 -0.69 41.48 -28.26
N PRO A 934 -1.07 42.78 -28.40
CA PRO A 934 -1.48 43.60 -27.27
C PRO A 934 -2.54 42.94 -26.37
N ASP A 935 -3.33 42.02 -26.92
CA ASP A 935 -4.37 41.26 -26.24
C ASP A 935 -3.93 39.85 -25.81
N ALA A 936 -2.64 39.50 -25.96
CA ALA A 936 -2.09 38.21 -25.54
C ALA A 936 -2.14 38.05 -24.01
N TYR A 937 -2.24 36.80 -23.55
CA TYR A 937 -2.11 36.46 -22.13
C TYR A 937 -0.67 36.09 -21.80
N ARG A 938 -0.10 36.70 -20.77
CA ARG A 938 1.16 36.31 -20.15
C ARG A 938 0.93 35.28 -19.06
N LEU A 939 1.73 34.23 -19.04
CA LEU A 939 1.71 33.20 -18.00
C LEU A 939 3.12 32.64 -17.78
N LEU A 940 3.28 31.93 -16.66
CA LEU A 940 4.48 31.17 -16.37
C LEU A 940 4.26 29.71 -16.78
N ALA A 941 5.22 29.18 -17.51
CA ALA A 941 5.26 27.80 -17.94
C ALA A 941 6.58 27.16 -17.54
N GLU A 942 6.60 25.84 -17.48
CA GLU A 942 7.78 25.08 -17.10
C GLU A 942 8.24 24.30 -18.32
N VAL A 943 9.50 24.47 -18.69
CA VAL A 943 10.09 23.96 -19.92
C VAL A 943 11.41 23.27 -19.63
N LEU A 944 11.84 22.41 -20.54
CA LEU A 944 13.21 21.88 -20.56
C LEU A 944 14.03 22.72 -21.53
N VAL A 945 15.28 23.01 -21.18
CA VAL A 945 16.21 23.78 -22.02
C VAL A 945 17.55 23.07 -22.13
N ASP A 946 18.17 23.13 -23.31
CA ASP A 946 19.55 22.73 -23.51
C ASP A 946 20.41 23.98 -23.59
N VAL A 947 21.22 24.23 -22.57
CA VAL A 947 22.04 25.45 -22.48
C VAL A 947 23.45 25.16 -22.98
N GLN A 948 23.93 25.98 -23.91
CA GLN A 948 25.28 25.96 -24.45
C GLN A 948 25.88 27.38 -24.44
N PHE A 949 27.05 27.55 -23.83
CA PHE A 949 27.81 28.80 -23.83
C PHE A 949 28.85 28.85 -24.96
N ASP A 950 29.15 30.04 -25.45
CA ASP A 950 30.22 30.33 -26.40
C ASP A 950 31.19 31.40 -25.82
N PRO A 951 32.45 31.04 -25.49
CA PRO A 951 33.01 29.69 -25.55
C PRO A 951 32.33 28.74 -24.53
N PRO A 952 32.42 27.40 -24.71
CA PRO A 952 31.84 26.41 -23.80
C PRO A 952 32.24 26.65 -22.34
N ASP A 953 31.28 26.49 -21.43
CA ASP A 953 31.45 26.67 -19.99
C ASP A 953 30.95 25.41 -19.26
N PRO A 954 31.84 24.51 -18.80
CA PRO A 954 31.45 23.21 -18.23
C PRO A 954 30.64 23.31 -16.93
N ASP A 955 30.64 24.48 -16.26
CA ASP A 955 29.82 24.72 -15.07
C ASP A 955 28.37 25.08 -15.42
N HIS A 956 28.11 25.52 -16.65
CA HIS A 956 26.80 26.01 -17.09
C HIS A 956 26.25 25.28 -18.34
N ASP A 957 27.08 24.59 -19.11
CA ASP A 957 26.65 23.75 -20.23
C ASP A 957 25.98 22.49 -19.70
N ALA A 958 24.67 22.34 -19.97
CA ALA A 958 23.94 21.14 -19.59
C ALA A 958 22.68 20.94 -20.46
N PRO A 959 22.39 19.68 -20.84
CA PRO A 959 21.14 19.32 -21.50
C PRO A 959 19.99 19.20 -20.50
N SER A 960 18.76 19.37 -20.98
CA SER A 960 17.50 19.07 -20.30
C SER A 960 17.36 19.71 -18.92
N LEU A 961 17.85 20.95 -18.76
CA LEU A 961 17.67 21.71 -17.53
C LEU A 961 16.21 22.15 -17.39
N GLY A 962 15.65 22.02 -16.19
CA GLY A 962 14.34 22.61 -15.87
C GLY A 962 14.43 24.13 -15.82
N ALA A 963 13.58 24.81 -16.59
CA ALA A 963 13.51 26.27 -16.64
C ALA A 963 12.06 26.77 -16.51
N THR A 964 11.90 27.94 -15.89
CA THR A 964 10.60 28.63 -15.87
C THR A 964 10.60 29.65 -17.00
N ALA A 965 9.62 29.56 -17.89
CA ALA A 965 9.44 30.42 -19.04
C ALA A 965 8.32 31.44 -18.78
N LEU A 966 8.56 32.70 -19.15
CA LEU A 966 7.50 33.68 -19.34
C LEU A 966 7.02 33.58 -20.77
N VAL A 967 5.75 33.22 -20.95
CA VAL A 967 5.16 32.97 -22.26
C VAL A 967 3.99 33.91 -22.48
N ALA A 968 3.94 34.53 -23.65
CA ALA A 968 2.79 35.29 -24.12
C ALA A 968 2.03 34.48 -25.19
N VAL A 969 0.77 34.15 -24.91
CA VAL A 969 -0.10 33.37 -25.79
C VAL A 969 -1.24 34.21 -26.35
N SER A 970 -1.48 34.05 -27.64
CA SER A 970 -2.63 34.59 -28.38
C SER A 970 -3.09 33.55 -29.41
N THR A 971 -4.24 33.76 -30.03
CA THR A 971 -4.80 32.81 -30.99
C THR A 971 -3.79 32.40 -32.07
N GLY A 972 -3.28 31.17 -31.98
CA GLY A 972 -2.33 30.59 -32.92
C GLY A 972 -0.86 31.05 -32.77
N ARG A 973 -0.50 31.79 -31.71
CA ARG A 973 0.86 32.28 -31.49
C ARG A 973 1.28 32.13 -30.03
N THR A 974 2.50 31.62 -29.82
CA THR A 974 3.11 31.43 -28.50
C THR A 974 4.51 32.04 -28.53
N CYS A 975 4.66 33.23 -27.92
CA CYS A 975 5.93 33.93 -27.85
C CYS A 975 6.64 33.64 -26.53
N LEU A 976 7.93 33.33 -26.59
CA LEU A 976 8.79 33.28 -25.42
C LEU A 976 9.28 34.69 -25.08
N GLU A 977 8.93 35.22 -23.91
CA GLU A 977 9.36 36.56 -23.47
C GLU A 977 10.55 36.51 -22.50
N GLY A 978 10.75 35.40 -21.79
CA GLY A 978 11.87 35.24 -20.88
C GLY A 978 12.04 33.83 -20.34
N LEU A 979 13.22 33.54 -19.83
CA LEU A 979 13.58 32.26 -19.20
C LEU A 979 14.33 32.51 -17.88
N GLU A 980 14.10 31.63 -16.92
CA GLU A 980 14.88 31.52 -15.69
C GLU A 980 15.29 30.05 -15.53
N VAL A 981 16.59 29.79 -15.65
CA VAL A 981 17.21 28.45 -15.60
C VAL A 981 18.08 28.37 -14.36
N ARG A 982 17.97 27.29 -13.59
CA ARG A 982 18.86 27.06 -12.44
C ARG A 982 19.84 25.94 -12.73
N PHE A 983 21.10 26.18 -12.43
CA PHE A 983 22.15 25.17 -12.55
C PHE A 983 22.35 24.48 -11.20
N PRO A 984 22.09 23.17 -11.09
CA PRO A 984 22.15 22.47 -9.82
C PRO A 984 23.58 22.35 -9.27
N ARG A 985 24.60 22.30 -10.13
CA ARG A 985 26.00 22.06 -9.75
C ARG A 985 26.62 23.19 -8.92
N ASN A 986 26.39 24.43 -9.33
CA ASN A 986 26.99 25.63 -8.73
C ASN A 986 25.95 26.58 -8.12
N ASN A 987 24.68 26.19 -8.18
CA ASN A 987 23.57 26.93 -7.61
C ASN A 987 23.40 28.35 -8.18
N THR A 988 23.82 28.57 -9.42
CA THR A 988 23.59 29.82 -10.15
C THR A 988 22.27 29.78 -10.92
N THR A 989 21.76 30.96 -11.24
CA THR A 989 20.53 31.14 -12.02
C THR A 989 20.83 31.98 -13.26
N LEU A 990 20.60 31.44 -14.45
CA LEU A 990 20.59 32.18 -15.70
C LEU A 990 19.21 32.79 -15.92
N VAL A 991 19.17 34.11 -16.13
CA VAL A 991 17.97 34.87 -16.45
C VAL A 991 18.11 35.42 -17.85
N VAL A 992 17.10 35.21 -18.71
CA VAL A 992 17.09 35.65 -20.10
C VAL A 992 15.79 36.41 -20.40
N ARG A 993 15.87 37.44 -21.24
CA ARG A 993 14.72 38.19 -21.72
C ARG A 993 14.74 38.40 -23.24
N PHE A 994 13.62 38.17 -23.91
CA PHE A 994 13.37 38.36 -25.34
C PHE A 994 12.37 39.52 -25.53
N PRO A 995 12.64 40.57 -26.35
CA PRO A 995 12.65 40.52 -27.83
C PRO A 995 13.75 41.36 -28.55
N SER A 996 14.77 41.85 -27.84
CA SER A 996 16.04 42.37 -28.40
C SER A 996 17.12 41.30 -28.16
N PRO A 997 18.31 41.26 -28.83
CA PRO A 997 19.26 40.13 -28.73
C PRO A 997 19.41 39.70 -27.26
N GLY A 998 18.92 38.50 -26.96
CA GLY A 998 18.30 38.15 -25.67
C GLY A 998 19.19 38.48 -24.47
N ALA A 999 18.99 39.66 -23.90
CA ALA A 999 19.80 40.13 -22.79
C ALA A 999 19.70 39.11 -21.65
N SER A 1000 20.84 38.62 -21.21
CA SER A 1000 20.93 37.58 -20.20
C SER A 1000 21.83 37.99 -19.05
N LEU A 1001 21.60 37.38 -17.89
CA LEU A 1001 22.38 37.59 -16.69
C LEU A 1001 22.55 36.24 -15.98
N VAL A 1002 23.79 35.82 -15.74
CA VAL A 1002 24.10 34.68 -14.87
C VAL A 1002 24.30 35.20 -13.45
N ARG A 1003 23.45 34.75 -12.52
CA ARG A 1003 23.43 35.17 -11.11
C ARG A 1003 23.97 34.08 -10.20
N GLY A 1004 24.97 34.40 -9.38
CA GLY A 1004 25.46 33.55 -8.29
C GLY A 1004 25.53 34.32 -6.97
N ALA A 1005 25.94 33.64 -5.90
CA ALA A 1005 26.16 34.29 -4.60
C ALA A 1005 27.21 35.41 -4.73
N GLY A 1006 26.75 36.67 -4.71
CA GLY A 1006 27.61 37.85 -4.83
C GLY A 1006 28.18 38.15 -6.22
N ARG A 1007 27.78 37.43 -7.27
CA ARG A 1007 28.28 37.61 -8.65
C ARG A 1007 27.14 37.73 -9.65
N SER A 1008 27.30 38.60 -10.65
CA SER A 1008 26.34 38.76 -11.75
C SER A 1008 27.11 39.07 -13.03
N ASP A 1009 27.10 38.14 -14.00
CA ASP A 1009 27.78 38.29 -15.28
C ASP A 1009 26.74 38.54 -16.38
N ALA A 1010 26.86 39.65 -17.09
CA ALA A 1010 26.00 39.98 -18.22
C ALA A 1010 26.35 39.12 -19.45
N GLY A 1011 25.35 38.81 -20.26
CA GLY A 1011 25.51 38.06 -21.48
C GLY A 1011 24.39 38.30 -22.48
N VAL A 1012 24.46 37.58 -23.59
CA VAL A 1012 23.42 37.53 -24.61
C VAL A 1012 23.12 36.07 -24.90
N CYS A 1013 21.86 35.67 -24.77
CA CYS A 1013 21.38 34.36 -25.18
C CYS A 1013 20.45 34.45 -26.39
N SER A 1014 20.47 33.42 -27.22
CA SER A 1014 19.60 33.24 -28.38
C SER A 1014 19.14 31.80 -28.46
N SER A 1015 17.90 31.56 -28.90
CA SER A 1015 17.45 30.22 -29.28
C SER A 1015 17.59 30.11 -30.80
N PRO A 1016 18.30 29.09 -31.33
CA PRO A 1016 18.61 28.94 -32.74
C PRO A 1016 17.39 28.65 -33.63
#